data_AF-A0A926NDS3-F1
#
_entry.id   AF-A0A926NDS3-F1
#
_cell.length_a   1.000
_cell.length_b   1.000
_cell.length_c   1.000
_cell.angle_alpha   90.00
_cell.angle_beta   90.00
_cell.angle_gamma   90.00
#
_symmetry.space_group_name_H-M   'P 1'
#
loop_
_entity.id
_entity.type
_entity.pdbx_description
1 polymer ?
#
loop_
_entity_poly.entity_id
_entity_poly.type
_entity_poly.pdbx_seq_one_letter_code
_entity_poly.pdbx_strand_id
1 'polypeptide(L)'
;MNQSYVSLLLNSHIPYVREKQDHPLEERWIYEAMIESYVPLLKSFEHLTQEQIKFRITLSLSPTVLSMLTDPLIQKRCEEHLNLCIELAQSEIKRTHDHQDEYRLAAEYLMRYEQTLIFLQKYHYNLIPAFQSFFSSGHLELITSSATHGFLPFMETKESQRAQIGIAVDTFENIFDIRPQGIWLPECGFKPEIDEILAEFGINYFIVDSHAFEHCTPHAVKNPYAPIQTPHKVHAFARDSETSKKIWSPESGYPSHPDYRDFYRDIGHDLNKEYIGPYIHPYGIRVCTGFKYYKITDKGNQKQHYQPDEAFQQVTCHADDFVDHLRKRTETLHAQHDTPPIFVLPFDTELFGHWWYEGPLFLKEICKKLSESDSMMQMVTFSEYLEQEQKQNEHVQLGFSTWGVGGYGEVWLNKANIWIYQHLHQAEIRLRHLVNDLDHQSPNHKRALKQAARELLLAQSSDWAYIMDDQTQVEYAIKRTHDHLVRFQELCQMIESNQLHDSKIKQFEQDYPIFPHLNLDYYQTSETCSSPVIQTTNHKPTILMLSWEYPPHFVGGLSQAVYHLTRHLVTCGCEVHVVTYRPANSSAYECVEGVHVHRVSTYLDKDNTLFFDWVFSLNIALLDKSNQLIADGFSFDILHLHDWLVAFAGEELKFKYQFPTVTTMHVLECIKNRATDNEINKVVHQVDEKVIHLADHVIVCSDYMKKKIKKLFSISSHRLSVIKNGVVPPPSLSEEKQVQLQQHRENYAQADEQIILFVGRMVQEKGVYLVLEAASSILRTHPQAKFLFAGTGADLEKLRQQARNLNIEKKAVFLGFITEEEKDMLYRMADLCIFPSLTEAFGIVALEAMAYQKPTLASKTGGFIETIQHRKTGFIMKNGSVESLIENINFILDHPETSKKIGMQAYTHVTKNYGWDHIAEQTSKLYHKLTK
;
A
#
# COMPACT_ATOMS: atom_id res chain seq x y z
N MET A 1 -47.06 -4.57 -31.46
CA MET A 1 -46.39 -3.35 -30.96
C MET A 1 -45.13 -3.84 -30.28
N ASN A 2 -43.97 -3.24 -30.58
CA ASN A 2 -42.74 -3.64 -29.88
C ASN A 2 -42.88 -3.25 -28.42
N GLN A 3 -42.63 -4.20 -27.52
CA GLN A 3 -42.74 -4.04 -26.09
C GLN A 3 -41.39 -3.57 -25.54
N SER A 4 -41.36 -2.62 -24.62
CA SER A 4 -40.13 -2.22 -23.92
C SER A 4 -40.07 -2.82 -22.53
N TYR A 5 -38.87 -3.00 -22.01
CA TYR A 5 -38.64 -3.68 -20.76
C TYR A 5 -38.04 -2.74 -19.72
N VAL A 6 -38.46 -2.89 -18.46
CA VAL A 6 -37.91 -2.14 -17.31
C VAL A 6 -37.39 -3.15 -16.31
N SER A 7 -36.10 -3.07 -16.00
CA SER A 7 -35.47 -3.92 -14.98
C SER A 7 -34.92 -3.05 -13.86
N LEU A 8 -35.58 -3.11 -12.71
CA LEU A 8 -35.13 -2.45 -11.48
C LEU A 8 -34.21 -3.41 -10.74
N LEU A 9 -32.98 -2.95 -10.48
CA LEU A 9 -32.01 -3.68 -9.66
C LEU A 9 -31.78 -2.91 -8.36
N LEU A 10 -31.96 -3.60 -7.23
CA LEU A 10 -31.63 -3.08 -5.91
C LEU A 10 -30.37 -3.78 -5.40
N ASN A 11 -29.30 -3.02 -5.15
CA ASN A 11 -28.02 -3.54 -4.65
C ASN A 11 -27.96 -3.37 -3.12
N SER A 12 -28.06 -4.47 -2.37
CA SER A 12 -27.93 -4.48 -0.91
C SER A 12 -26.52 -4.86 -0.49
N HIS A 13 -25.75 -3.87 -0.07
CA HIS A 13 -24.41 -4.06 0.42
C HIS A 13 -24.10 -3.23 1.66
N ILE A 14 -23.48 -3.89 2.64
CA ILE A 14 -22.88 -3.29 3.82
C ILE A 14 -21.58 -4.06 4.07
N PRO A 15 -20.45 -3.38 4.36
CA PRO A 15 -19.20 -4.06 4.71
C PRO A 15 -19.43 -4.93 5.95
N TYR A 16 -18.59 -5.95 6.15
CA TYR A 16 -18.74 -6.81 7.32
C TYR A 16 -18.36 -6.05 8.60
N VAL A 17 -19.36 -5.56 9.35
CA VAL A 17 -19.20 -4.71 10.54
C VAL A 17 -19.42 -5.45 11.86
N ARG A 18 -19.70 -6.75 11.80
CA ARG A 18 -19.95 -7.59 12.98
C ARG A 18 -18.70 -7.66 13.87
N GLU A 19 -18.80 -7.16 15.10
CA GLU A 19 -17.74 -7.15 16.10
C GLU A 19 -18.15 -7.85 17.41
N LYS A 20 -17.18 -8.48 18.07
CA LYS A 20 -17.40 -9.12 19.37
C LYS A 20 -17.54 -8.13 20.53
N GLN A 21 -17.00 -6.91 20.38
CA GLN A 21 -17.07 -5.87 21.40
C GLN A 21 -18.51 -5.41 21.60
N ASP A 22 -18.83 -4.87 22.77
CA ASP A 22 -20.17 -4.34 23.05
C ASP A 22 -20.34 -2.93 22.46
N HIS A 23 -21.50 -2.70 21.83
CA HIS A 23 -21.90 -1.42 21.23
C HIS A 23 -20.94 -0.83 20.17
N PRO A 24 -20.49 -1.58 19.15
CA PRO A 24 -19.77 -0.99 18.03
C PRO A 24 -20.68 -0.01 17.27
N LEU A 25 -20.14 1.16 16.90
CA LEU A 25 -20.91 2.22 16.26
C LEU A 25 -21.41 1.80 14.87
N GLU A 26 -20.60 1.03 14.16
CA GLU A 26 -20.76 0.71 12.74
C GLU A 26 -21.70 -0.48 12.51
N GLU A 27 -21.93 -1.35 13.51
CA GLU A 27 -22.98 -2.38 13.42
C GLU A 27 -24.38 -1.78 13.27
N ARG A 28 -24.56 -0.52 13.67
CA ARG A 28 -25.83 0.18 13.47
C ARG A 28 -26.24 0.24 12.01
N TRP A 29 -25.30 0.28 11.08
CA TRP A 29 -25.60 0.34 9.64
C TRP A 29 -26.48 -0.83 9.19
N ILE A 30 -26.20 -2.06 9.65
CA ILE A 30 -27.01 -3.23 9.25
C ILE A 30 -28.40 -3.21 9.90
N TYR A 31 -28.53 -2.80 11.16
CA TYR A 31 -29.84 -2.73 11.82
C TYR A 31 -30.70 -1.60 11.25
N GLU A 32 -30.10 -0.44 10.97
CA GLU A 32 -30.76 0.70 10.33
C GLU A 32 -31.21 0.32 8.91
N ALA A 33 -30.38 -0.37 8.12
CA ALA A 33 -30.78 -0.87 6.81
C ALA A 33 -31.95 -1.88 6.91
N MET A 34 -31.92 -2.80 7.88
CA MET A 34 -33.03 -3.74 8.11
C MET A 34 -34.34 -3.01 8.44
N ILE A 35 -34.30 -2.06 9.38
CA ILE A 35 -35.48 -1.38 9.94
C ILE A 35 -36.02 -0.30 9.00
N GLU A 36 -35.14 0.46 8.37
CA GLU A 36 -35.51 1.63 7.57
C GLU A 36 -35.67 1.32 6.08
N SER A 37 -35.03 0.27 5.56
CA SER A 37 -35.08 -0.08 4.13
C SER A 37 -35.65 -1.48 3.87
N TYR A 38 -35.00 -2.56 4.32
CA TYR A 38 -35.34 -3.93 3.91
C TYR A 38 -36.76 -4.33 4.34
N VAL A 39 -37.13 -4.11 5.60
CA VAL A 39 -38.47 -4.44 6.09
C VAL A 39 -39.55 -3.57 5.42
N PRO A 40 -39.40 -2.23 5.30
CA PRO A 40 -40.32 -1.40 4.54
C PRO A 40 -40.51 -1.81 3.08
N LEU A 41 -39.44 -2.24 2.40
CA LEU A 41 -39.52 -2.78 1.04
C LEU A 41 -40.30 -4.09 0.99
N LEU A 42 -39.96 -5.05 1.85
CA LEU A 42 -40.68 -6.33 1.95
C LEU A 42 -42.17 -6.14 2.27
N LYS A 43 -42.51 -5.21 3.17
CA LYS A 43 -43.91 -4.85 3.45
C LYS A 43 -44.60 -4.23 2.24
N SER A 44 -43.89 -3.42 1.46
CA SER A 44 -44.42 -2.84 0.21
C SER A 44 -44.68 -3.93 -0.84
N PHE A 45 -43.79 -4.92 -0.93
CA PHE A 45 -43.97 -6.10 -1.78
C PHE A 45 -45.13 -6.98 -1.30
N GLU A 46 -45.27 -7.21 0.01
CA GLU A 46 -46.43 -7.93 0.56
C GLU A 46 -47.75 -7.23 0.19
N HIS A 47 -47.81 -5.90 0.27
CA HIS A 47 -48.99 -5.14 -0.17
C HIS A 47 -49.25 -5.29 -1.67
N LEU A 48 -48.23 -5.19 -2.53
CA LEU A 48 -48.40 -5.39 -3.98
C LEU A 48 -48.95 -6.78 -4.30
N THR A 49 -48.42 -7.82 -3.65
CA THR A 49 -48.89 -9.20 -3.83
C THR A 49 -50.32 -9.38 -3.31
N GLN A 50 -50.69 -8.76 -2.19
CA GLN A 50 -52.08 -8.77 -1.68
C GLN A 50 -53.07 -8.08 -2.64
N GLU A 51 -52.62 -7.01 -3.30
CA GLU A 51 -53.37 -6.31 -4.35
C GLU A 51 -53.32 -7.05 -5.72
N GLN A 52 -52.66 -8.22 -5.79
CA GLN A 52 -52.48 -9.03 -7.01
C GLN A 52 -51.75 -8.30 -8.15
N ILE A 53 -50.92 -7.31 -7.79
CA ILE A 53 -50.09 -6.58 -8.73
C ILE A 53 -48.89 -7.46 -9.11
N LYS A 54 -48.71 -7.68 -10.42
CA LYS A 54 -47.55 -8.39 -10.96
C LYS A 54 -46.39 -7.40 -11.12
N PHE A 55 -45.31 -7.62 -10.39
CA PHE A 55 -44.08 -6.84 -10.50
C PHE A 55 -42.85 -7.76 -10.59
N ARG A 56 -41.73 -7.20 -11.06
CA ARG A 56 -40.42 -7.85 -11.19
C ARG A 56 -39.32 -6.93 -10.70
N ILE A 57 -38.55 -7.35 -9.71
CA ILE A 57 -37.38 -6.61 -9.22
C ILE A 57 -36.24 -7.61 -9.05
N THR A 58 -35.04 -7.23 -9.47
CA THR A 58 -33.82 -7.98 -9.18
C THR A 58 -33.18 -7.41 -7.92
N LEU A 59 -32.87 -8.25 -6.94
CA LEU A 59 -32.22 -7.87 -5.69
C LEU A 59 -30.85 -8.54 -5.60
N SER A 60 -29.79 -7.75 -5.57
CA SER A 60 -28.46 -8.24 -5.22
C SER A 60 -28.29 -8.23 -3.72
N LEU A 61 -27.92 -9.38 -3.16
CA LEU A 61 -27.58 -9.53 -1.75
C LEU A 61 -26.10 -9.90 -1.66
N SER A 62 -25.27 -8.96 -1.21
CA SER A 62 -23.85 -9.25 -1.02
C SER A 62 -23.64 -10.34 0.06
N PRO A 63 -22.62 -11.21 -0.08
CA PRO A 63 -22.36 -12.26 0.90
C PRO A 63 -22.04 -11.76 2.31
N THR A 64 -21.54 -10.53 2.47
CA THR A 64 -21.39 -9.87 3.79
C THR A 64 -22.74 -9.61 4.44
N VAL A 65 -23.71 -9.05 3.70
CA VAL A 65 -25.08 -8.83 4.17
C VAL A 65 -25.74 -10.16 4.51
N LEU A 66 -25.66 -11.16 3.64
CA LEU A 66 -26.20 -12.50 3.90
C LEU A 66 -25.61 -13.12 5.18
N SER A 67 -24.30 -13.00 5.38
CA SER A 67 -23.62 -13.49 6.57
C SER A 67 -24.07 -12.76 7.84
N MET A 68 -24.33 -11.45 7.78
CA MET A 68 -24.83 -10.69 8.94
C MET A 68 -26.31 -10.95 9.22
N LEU A 69 -27.16 -11.05 8.21
CA LEU A 69 -28.60 -11.34 8.38
C LEU A 69 -28.85 -12.73 9.01
N THR A 70 -27.92 -13.66 8.83
CA THR A 70 -27.97 -15.01 9.41
C THR A 70 -27.20 -15.14 10.74
N ASP A 71 -26.49 -14.11 11.20
CA ASP A 71 -25.71 -14.13 12.43
C ASP A 71 -26.62 -13.89 13.67
N PRO A 72 -26.66 -14.80 14.66
CA PRO A 72 -27.51 -14.65 15.85
C PRO A 72 -27.17 -13.45 16.74
N LEU A 73 -25.90 -12.99 16.76
CA LEU A 73 -25.50 -11.82 17.53
C LEU A 73 -26.08 -10.54 16.89
N ILE A 74 -25.99 -10.43 15.56
CA ILE A 74 -26.60 -9.33 14.79
C ILE A 74 -28.12 -9.32 14.99
N GLN A 75 -28.78 -10.48 14.90
CA GLN A 75 -30.23 -10.59 15.12
C GLN A 75 -30.64 -10.11 16.53
N LYS A 76 -29.91 -10.55 17.56
CA LYS A 76 -30.15 -10.12 18.95
C LYS A 76 -29.94 -8.62 19.15
N ARG A 77 -28.85 -8.06 18.61
CA ARG A 77 -28.55 -6.62 18.72
C ARG A 77 -29.54 -5.75 17.95
N CYS A 78 -30.04 -6.24 16.81
CA CYS A 78 -31.14 -5.60 16.07
C CYS A 78 -32.42 -5.54 16.91
N GLU A 79 -32.76 -6.63 17.60
CA GLU A 79 -33.88 -6.66 18.55
C GLU A 79 -33.70 -5.65 19.70
N GLU A 80 -32.53 -5.63 20.33
CA GLU A 80 -32.21 -4.67 21.39
C GLU A 80 -32.33 -3.22 20.90
N HIS A 81 -31.81 -2.93 19.70
CA HIS A 81 -31.88 -1.61 19.09
C HIS A 81 -33.33 -1.19 18.77
N LEU A 82 -34.13 -2.07 18.15
CA LEU A 82 -35.52 -1.76 17.82
C LEU A 82 -36.37 -1.52 19.08
N ASN A 83 -36.13 -2.28 20.16
CA ASN A 83 -36.81 -2.04 21.43
C ASN A 83 -36.44 -0.67 22.02
N LEU A 84 -35.18 -0.24 21.91
CA LEU A 84 -34.78 1.12 22.30
C LEU A 84 -35.46 2.20 21.44
N CYS A 85 -35.61 1.98 20.13
CA CYS A 85 -36.37 2.89 19.28
C CYS A 85 -37.84 2.99 19.72
N ILE A 86 -38.49 1.87 20.06
CA ILE A 86 -39.88 1.87 20.56
C ILE A 86 -39.99 2.62 21.89
N GLU A 87 -39.05 2.39 22.82
CA GLU A 87 -39.01 3.12 24.09
C GLU A 87 -38.84 4.63 23.88
N LEU A 88 -37.93 5.03 22.99
CA LEU A 88 -37.73 6.43 22.63
C LEU A 88 -38.99 7.02 21.99
N ALA A 89 -39.68 6.29 21.11
CA ALA A 89 -40.93 6.76 20.52
C ALA A 89 -42.00 7.04 21.58
N GLN A 90 -42.14 6.16 22.57
CA GLN A 90 -43.07 6.35 23.69
C GLN A 90 -42.70 7.56 24.56
N SER A 91 -41.41 7.80 24.76
CA SER A 91 -40.91 8.99 25.47
C SER A 91 -41.14 10.27 24.67
N GLU A 92 -40.92 10.23 23.37
CA GLU A 92 -41.17 11.35 22.46
C GLU A 92 -42.65 11.74 22.45
N ILE A 93 -43.58 10.79 22.36
CA ILE A 93 -45.03 11.07 22.45
C ILE A 93 -45.39 11.87 23.72
N LYS A 94 -44.75 11.57 24.85
CA LYS A 94 -44.95 12.32 26.10
C LYS A 94 -44.33 13.71 26.03
N ARG A 95 -43.10 13.82 25.51
CA ARG A 95 -42.37 15.10 25.41
C ARG A 95 -43.07 16.07 24.45
N THR A 96 -43.59 15.56 23.34
CA THR A 96 -44.16 16.37 22.26
C THR A 96 -45.66 16.62 22.42
N HIS A 97 -46.27 16.23 23.54
CA HIS A 97 -47.73 16.33 23.78
C HIS A 97 -48.33 17.70 23.44
N ASP A 98 -47.63 18.79 23.77
CA ASP A 98 -48.06 20.17 23.53
C ASP A 98 -47.68 20.70 22.12
N HIS A 99 -46.96 19.91 21.32
CA HIS A 99 -46.47 20.21 19.98
C HIS A 99 -47.13 19.29 18.95
N GLN A 100 -48.28 19.71 18.41
CA GLN A 100 -49.17 18.87 17.60
C GLN A 100 -48.48 18.15 16.41
N ASP A 101 -47.59 18.83 15.69
CA ASP A 101 -46.85 18.25 14.55
C ASP A 101 -45.87 17.15 15.01
N GLU A 102 -45.01 17.44 15.98
CA GLU A 102 -44.04 16.48 16.52
C GLU A 102 -44.74 15.30 17.22
N TYR A 103 -45.87 15.55 17.90
CA TYR A 103 -46.70 14.52 18.53
C TYR A 103 -47.25 13.52 17.52
N ARG A 104 -47.83 14.03 16.42
CA ARG A 104 -48.35 13.18 15.33
C ARG A 104 -47.22 12.30 14.77
N LEU A 105 -46.08 12.88 14.45
CA LEU A 105 -44.94 12.16 13.87
C LEU A 105 -44.35 11.13 14.86
N ALA A 106 -44.24 11.46 16.14
CA ALA A 106 -43.78 10.52 17.17
C ALA A 106 -44.71 9.29 17.28
N ALA A 107 -46.03 9.50 17.19
CA ALA A 107 -47.01 8.41 17.17
C ALA A 107 -46.90 7.55 15.89
N GLU A 108 -46.66 8.18 14.73
CA GLU A 108 -46.42 7.45 13.47
C GLU A 108 -45.12 6.62 13.52
N TYR A 109 -44.04 7.16 14.11
CA TYR A 109 -42.80 6.41 14.35
C TYR A 109 -43.04 5.20 15.26
N LEU A 110 -43.76 5.37 16.38
CA LEU A 110 -44.10 4.26 17.27
C LEU A 110 -44.84 3.15 16.51
N MET A 111 -45.89 3.51 15.76
CA MET A 111 -46.65 2.54 14.97
C MET A 111 -45.78 1.83 13.94
N ARG A 112 -44.89 2.56 13.25
CA ARG A 112 -43.97 1.98 12.26
C ARG A 112 -43.01 0.98 12.92
N TYR A 113 -42.41 1.32 14.07
CA TYR A 113 -41.50 0.44 14.77
C TYR A 113 -42.21 -0.79 15.36
N GLU A 114 -43.42 -0.66 15.90
CA GLU A 114 -44.22 -1.80 16.36
C GLU A 114 -44.57 -2.76 15.21
N GLN A 115 -44.95 -2.24 14.04
CA GLN A 115 -45.18 -3.08 12.87
C GLN A 115 -43.89 -3.74 12.36
N THR A 116 -42.76 -3.04 12.44
CA THR A 116 -41.44 -3.58 12.07
C THR A 116 -41.03 -4.69 13.03
N LEU A 117 -41.30 -4.53 14.32
CA LEU A 117 -41.09 -5.55 15.34
C LEU A 117 -41.90 -6.81 15.05
N ILE A 118 -43.20 -6.66 14.77
CA ILE A 118 -44.06 -7.80 14.40
C ILE A 118 -43.53 -8.52 13.15
N PHE A 119 -43.10 -7.76 12.14
CA PHE A 119 -42.55 -8.33 10.91
C PHE A 119 -41.24 -9.08 11.16
N LEU A 120 -40.30 -8.51 11.92
CA LEU A 120 -39.03 -9.18 12.24
C LEU A 120 -39.26 -10.41 13.13
N GLN A 121 -40.17 -10.33 14.11
CA GLN A 121 -40.54 -11.47 14.95
C GLN A 121 -41.14 -12.63 14.16
N LYS A 122 -41.99 -12.34 13.16
CA LYS A 122 -42.55 -13.36 12.22
C LYS A 122 -41.44 -14.20 11.56
N TYR A 123 -40.27 -13.60 11.31
CA TYR A 123 -39.13 -14.25 10.68
C TYR A 123 -37.96 -14.51 11.64
N HIS A 124 -38.18 -14.40 12.96
CA HIS A 124 -37.15 -14.54 13.98
C HIS A 124 -35.89 -13.68 13.69
N TYR A 125 -36.08 -12.45 13.22
CA TYR A 125 -35.05 -11.49 12.79
C TYR A 125 -34.14 -11.95 11.63
N ASN A 126 -34.40 -13.11 11.02
CA ASN A 126 -33.71 -13.58 9.83
C ASN A 126 -34.56 -13.30 8.59
N LEU A 127 -34.16 -12.33 7.77
CA LEU A 127 -34.95 -11.92 6.59
C LEU A 127 -34.82 -12.86 5.37
N ILE A 128 -33.91 -13.84 5.40
CA ILE A 128 -33.68 -14.78 4.28
C ILE A 128 -34.98 -15.48 3.83
N PRO A 129 -35.83 -16.03 4.70
CA PRO A 129 -37.06 -16.69 4.27
C PRO A 129 -38.07 -15.74 3.61
N ALA A 130 -38.05 -14.45 3.97
CA ALA A 130 -38.89 -13.44 3.33
C ALA A 130 -38.45 -13.21 1.88
N PHE A 131 -37.15 -13.01 1.65
CA PHE A 131 -36.59 -12.90 0.30
C PHE A 131 -36.84 -14.16 -0.54
N GLN A 132 -36.61 -15.34 0.03
CA GLN A 132 -36.83 -16.63 -0.65
C GLN A 132 -38.30 -16.82 -1.05
N SER A 133 -39.25 -16.37 -0.23
CA SER A 133 -40.69 -16.43 -0.55
C SER A 133 -41.03 -15.59 -1.78
N PHE A 134 -40.46 -14.38 -1.90
CA PHE A 134 -40.69 -13.54 -3.07
C PHE A 134 -39.94 -14.04 -4.32
N PHE A 135 -38.78 -14.66 -4.13
CA PHE A 135 -38.06 -15.35 -5.19
C PHE A 135 -38.87 -16.52 -5.76
N SER A 136 -39.35 -17.41 -4.88
CA SER A 136 -40.11 -18.61 -5.28
C SER A 136 -41.46 -18.29 -5.92
N SER A 137 -42.02 -17.11 -5.64
CA SER A 137 -43.24 -16.63 -6.30
C SER A 137 -42.99 -15.88 -7.61
N GLY A 138 -41.73 -15.73 -8.01
CA GLY A 138 -41.32 -15.06 -9.25
C GLY A 138 -41.44 -13.54 -9.22
N HIS A 139 -41.62 -12.92 -8.05
CA HIS A 139 -41.68 -11.45 -7.92
C HIS A 139 -40.27 -10.84 -7.82
N LEU A 140 -39.36 -11.55 -7.14
CA LEU A 140 -37.96 -11.17 -7.06
C LEU A 140 -37.09 -12.14 -7.84
N GLU A 141 -36.06 -11.62 -8.49
CA GLU A 141 -34.86 -12.38 -8.85
C GLU A 141 -33.79 -12.07 -7.80
N LEU A 142 -33.15 -13.09 -7.25
CA LEU A 142 -32.05 -12.91 -6.29
C LEU A 142 -30.72 -13.15 -7.01
N ILE A 143 -29.79 -12.21 -6.88
CA ILE A 143 -28.41 -12.35 -7.37
C ILE A 143 -27.42 -12.10 -6.24
N THR A 144 -26.17 -12.50 -6.47
CA THR A 144 -25.07 -12.29 -5.51
C THR A 144 -24.20 -11.08 -5.91
N SER A 145 -23.14 -10.85 -5.13
CA SER A 145 -22.02 -9.97 -5.48
C SER A 145 -20.70 -10.72 -5.28
N SER A 146 -19.55 -10.05 -5.13
CA SER A 146 -18.32 -10.72 -4.69
C SER A 146 -18.31 -10.88 -3.17
N ALA A 147 -17.52 -11.83 -2.64
CA ALA A 147 -17.58 -12.29 -1.25
C ALA A 147 -17.59 -11.13 -0.24
N THR A 148 -16.68 -10.18 -0.40
CA THR A 148 -16.53 -9.01 0.49
C THR A 148 -16.69 -7.69 -0.23
N HIS A 149 -17.37 -7.72 -1.38
CA HIS A 149 -17.48 -6.56 -2.26
C HIS A 149 -16.11 -5.97 -2.65
N GLY A 150 -15.08 -6.82 -2.79
CA GLY A 150 -13.74 -6.39 -3.14
C GLY A 150 -13.65 -5.91 -4.59
N PHE A 151 -12.93 -4.81 -4.83
CA PHE A 151 -12.81 -4.19 -6.15
C PHE A 151 -11.93 -5.03 -7.08
N LEU A 152 -12.57 -5.99 -7.78
CA LEU A 152 -11.91 -7.01 -8.60
C LEU A 152 -10.89 -6.46 -9.61
N PRO A 153 -11.10 -5.31 -10.29
CA PRO A 153 -10.16 -4.85 -11.30
C PRO A 153 -8.75 -4.57 -10.75
N PHE A 154 -8.61 -4.18 -9.48
CA PHE A 154 -7.33 -3.87 -8.84
C PHE A 154 -6.75 -4.99 -7.98
N MET A 155 -7.37 -6.17 -7.97
CA MET A 155 -6.72 -7.37 -7.41
C MET A 155 -5.59 -7.81 -8.35
N GLU A 156 -4.47 -8.22 -7.75
CA GLU A 156 -3.23 -8.58 -8.46
C GLU A 156 -3.30 -10.01 -8.98
N THR A 157 -3.86 -10.93 -8.19
CA THR A 157 -3.91 -12.35 -8.54
C THR A 157 -5.28 -12.77 -9.06
N LYS A 158 -5.29 -13.60 -10.12
CA LYS A 158 -6.54 -14.22 -10.62
C LYS A 158 -7.18 -15.12 -9.56
N GLU A 159 -6.37 -15.74 -8.71
CA GLU A 159 -6.82 -16.59 -7.61
C GLU A 159 -7.66 -15.81 -6.58
N SER A 160 -7.25 -14.59 -6.21
CA SER A 160 -8.06 -13.74 -5.33
C SER A 160 -9.37 -13.29 -5.98
N GLN A 161 -9.37 -12.99 -7.28
CA GLN A 161 -10.59 -12.71 -8.03
C GLN A 161 -11.52 -13.93 -8.06
N ARG A 162 -10.99 -15.11 -8.39
CA ARG A 162 -11.73 -16.38 -8.38
C ARG A 162 -12.28 -16.69 -6.99
N ALA A 163 -11.52 -16.49 -5.93
CA ALA A 163 -11.98 -16.70 -4.56
C ALA A 163 -13.11 -15.75 -4.18
N GLN A 164 -13.04 -14.48 -4.56
CA GLN A 164 -14.12 -13.52 -4.32
C GLN A 164 -15.43 -13.92 -5.02
N ILE A 165 -15.38 -14.45 -6.25
CA ILE A 165 -16.57 -14.93 -6.95
C ILE A 165 -17.05 -16.29 -6.43
N GLY A 166 -16.16 -17.27 -6.33
CA GLY A 166 -16.49 -18.64 -5.92
C GLY A 166 -17.07 -18.71 -4.51
N ILE A 167 -16.47 -18.01 -3.54
CA ILE A 167 -16.98 -17.97 -2.16
C ILE A 167 -18.34 -17.29 -2.11
N ALA A 168 -18.59 -16.29 -2.96
CA ALA A 168 -19.89 -15.64 -3.04
C ALA A 168 -20.98 -16.57 -3.59
N VAL A 169 -20.67 -17.32 -4.65
CA VAL A 169 -21.57 -18.32 -5.24
C VAL A 169 -21.87 -19.43 -4.23
N ASP A 170 -20.84 -19.98 -3.58
CA ASP A 170 -21.01 -20.99 -2.53
C ASP A 170 -21.84 -20.46 -1.36
N THR A 171 -21.60 -19.22 -0.91
CA THR A 171 -22.36 -18.63 0.19
C THR A 171 -23.82 -18.45 -0.18
N PHE A 172 -24.10 -18.00 -1.41
CA PHE A 172 -25.45 -17.84 -1.93
C PHE A 172 -26.17 -19.20 -2.04
N GLU A 173 -25.50 -20.21 -2.62
CA GLU A 173 -26.01 -21.57 -2.76
C GLU A 173 -26.31 -22.22 -1.40
N ASN A 174 -25.41 -22.07 -0.43
CA ASN A 174 -25.63 -22.60 0.93
C ASN A 174 -26.83 -21.96 1.66
N ILE A 175 -27.20 -20.72 1.33
CA ILE A 175 -28.28 -19.98 2.01
C ILE A 175 -29.63 -20.18 1.30
N PHE A 176 -29.65 -20.15 -0.03
CA PHE A 176 -30.88 -20.19 -0.83
C PHE A 176 -31.13 -21.53 -1.52
N ASP A 177 -30.20 -22.48 -1.44
CA ASP A 177 -30.25 -23.81 -2.09
C ASP A 177 -30.35 -23.74 -3.62
N ILE A 178 -29.82 -22.65 -4.20
CA ILE A 178 -29.80 -22.38 -5.64
C ILE A 178 -28.52 -21.64 -6.03
N ARG A 179 -28.03 -21.83 -7.25
CA ARG A 179 -26.92 -21.03 -7.78
C ARG A 179 -27.42 -19.72 -8.40
N PRO A 180 -26.76 -18.57 -8.11
CA PRO A 180 -27.15 -17.29 -8.67
C PRO A 180 -26.92 -17.27 -10.19
N GLN A 181 -27.90 -16.78 -10.95
CA GLN A 181 -27.78 -16.65 -12.41
C GLN A 181 -27.07 -15.35 -12.81
N GLY A 182 -27.15 -14.32 -11.98
CA GLY A 182 -26.49 -13.04 -12.20
C GLY A 182 -25.58 -12.65 -11.05
N ILE A 183 -24.76 -11.63 -11.30
CA ILE A 183 -23.91 -11.02 -10.28
C ILE A 183 -23.90 -9.50 -10.40
N TRP A 184 -23.96 -8.83 -9.25
CA TRP A 184 -23.55 -7.44 -9.13
C TRP A 184 -22.04 -7.38 -8.90
N LEU A 185 -21.27 -6.96 -9.91
CA LEU A 185 -19.84 -6.72 -9.71
C LEU A 185 -19.70 -5.49 -8.79
N PRO A 186 -18.84 -5.55 -7.76
CA PRO A 186 -18.63 -4.42 -6.87
C PRO A 186 -18.33 -3.17 -7.66
N GLU A 187 -19.17 -2.15 -7.49
CA GLU A 187 -19.02 -0.84 -8.11
C GLU A 187 -19.12 -0.86 -9.64
N CYS A 188 -19.82 -1.86 -10.20
CA CYS A 188 -19.76 -2.21 -11.63
C CYS A 188 -18.31 -2.32 -12.15
N GLY A 189 -17.36 -2.63 -11.26
CA GLY A 189 -15.94 -2.70 -11.53
C GLY A 189 -15.60 -3.88 -12.42
N PHE A 190 -15.34 -3.59 -13.69
CA PHE A 190 -15.02 -4.58 -14.71
C PHE A 190 -13.69 -4.26 -15.39
N LYS A 191 -12.90 -5.30 -15.66
CA LYS A 191 -11.80 -5.30 -16.64
C LYS A 191 -11.91 -6.56 -17.49
N PRO A 192 -11.37 -6.57 -18.73
CA PRO A 192 -11.23 -7.81 -19.48
C PRO A 192 -10.63 -8.92 -18.61
N GLU A 193 -11.05 -10.17 -18.83
CA GLU A 193 -10.69 -11.39 -18.06
C GLU A 193 -11.62 -11.69 -16.87
N ILE A 194 -12.33 -10.70 -16.32
CA ILE A 194 -13.31 -10.99 -15.25
C ILE A 194 -14.46 -11.86 -15.78
N ASP A 195 -14.86 -11.68 -17.05
CA ASP A 195 -15.91 -12.47 -17.70
C ASP A 195 -15.57 -13.97 -17.81
N GLU A 196 -14.29 -14.33 -17.95
CA GLU A 196 -13.82 -15.72 -17.90
C GLU A 196 -14.11 -16.35 -16.53
N ILE A 197 -13.80 -15.63 -15.45
CA ILE A 197 -14.04 -16.07 -14.07
C ILE A 197 -15.54 -16.18 -13.80
N LEU A 198 -16.35 -15.24 -14.27
CA LEU A 198 -17.80 -15.30 -14.15
C LEU A 198 -18.37 -16.56 -14.83
N ALA A 199 -17.88 -16.87 -16.03
CA ALA A 199 -18.27 -18.08 -16.76
C ALA A 199 -17.86 -19.37 -16.03
N GLU A 200 -16.68 -19.40 -15.41
CA GLU A 200 -16.19 -20.53 -14.61
C GLU A 200 -17.19 -20.92 -13.50
N PHE A 201 -17.79 -19.93 -12.85
CA PHE A 201 -18.73 -20.14 -11.75
C PHE A 201 -20.20 -20.25 -12.19
N GLY A 202 -20.47 -20.26 -13.50
CA GLY A 202 -21.82 -20.41 -14.06
C GLY A 202 -22.69 -19.16 -13.94
N ILE A 203 -22.08 -17.97 -13.84
CA ILE A 203 -22.80 -16.70 -13.89
C ILE A 203 -23.17 -16.40 -15.34
N ASN A 204 -24.45 -16.12 -15.59
CA ASN A 204 -24.98 -15.86 -16.93
C ASN A 204 -24.97 -14.38 -17.31
N TYR A 205 -25.07 -13.47 -16.34
CA TYR A 205 -25.04 -12.04 -16.60
C TYR A 205 -24.47 -11.18 -15.46
N PHE A 206 -24.07 -9.96 -15.81
CA PHE A 206 -23.63 -8.91 -14.89
C PHE A 206 -23.99 -7.52 -15.41
N ILE A 207 -23.81 -6.51 -14.56
CA ILE A 207 -24.14 -5.10 -14.85
C ILE A 207 -22.85 -4.28 -14.93
N VAL A 208 -22.79 -3.39 -15.93
CA VAL A 208 -21.69 -2.43 -16.14
C VAL A 208 -22.25 -1.01 -16.31
N ASP A 209 -21.38 -0.02 -16.17
CA ASP A 209 -21.74 1.36 -16.51
C ASP A 209 -21.85 1.55 -18.04
N SER A 210 -22.67 2.50 -18.48
CA SER A 210 -23.00 2.70 -19.90
C SER A 210 -21.76 2.90 -20.78
N HIS A 211 -20.72 3.58 -20.27
CA HIS A 211 -19.50 3.87 -21.05
C HIS A 211 -18.70 2.60 -21.41
N ALA A 212 -18.91 1.49 -20.72
CA ALA A 212 -18.29 0.21 -21.06
C ALA A 212 -18.63 -0.23 -22.50
N PHE A 213 -19.83 0.15 -22.98
CA PHE A 213 -20.33 -0.15 -24.31
C PHE A 213 -19.78 0.82 -25.37
N GLU A 214 -19.35 2.02 -24.98
CA GLU A 214 -18.73 3.00 -25.89
C GLU A 214 -17.30 2.60 -26.26
N HIS A 215 -16.60 1.91 -25.36
CA HIS A 215 -15.20 1.52 -25.49
C HIS A 215 -14.99 0.02 -25.78
N CYS A 216 -16.02 -0.69 -26.27
CA CYS A 216 -15.90 -2.11 -26.59
C CYS A 216 -15.03 -2.36 -27.84
N THR A 217 -14.46 -3.57 -27.96
CA THR A 217 -13.70 -4.02 -29.13
C THR A 217 -14.44 -5.16 -29.86
N PRO A 218 -14.68 -5.07 -31.19
CA PRO A 218 -14.35 -3.96 -32.08
C PRO A 218 -15.15 -2.68 -31.76
N HIS A 219 -14.52 -1.52 -31.92
CA HIS A 219 -15.16 -0.22 -31.64
C HIS A 219 -16.39 -0.01 -32.52
N ALA A 220 -17.55 -0.03 -31.90
CA ALA A 220 -18.82 0.37 -32.45
C ALA A 220 -19.66 0.96 -31.32
N VAL A 221 -20.35 2.07 -31.55
CA VAL A 221 -21.34 2.58 -30.59
C VAL A 221 -22.47 1.56 -30.51
N LYS A 222 -22.47 0.73 -29.47
CA LYS A 222 -23.50 -0.28 -29.24
C LYS A 222 -24.69 0.35 -28.51
N ASN A 223 -25.88 -0.17 -28.79
CA ASN A 223 -27.10 0.23 -28.11
C ASN A 223 -27.01 -0.16 -26.61
N PRO A 224 -26.95 0.79 -25.65
CA PRO A 224 -26.89 0.44 -24.23
C PRO A 224 -28.21 -0.11 -23.67
N TYR A 225 -29.30 -0.08 -24.46
CA TYR A 225 -30.61 -0.62 -24.10
C TYR A 225 -30.82 -2.06 -24.59
N ALA A 226 -29.75 -2.80 -24.87
CA ALA A 226 -29.77 -4.23 -25.15
C ALA A 226 -28.52 -4.88 -24.56
N PRO A 227 -28.58 -6.12 -24.03
CA PRO A 227 -27.39 -6.77 -23.51
C PRO A 227 -26.42 -7.12 -24.65
N ILE A 228 -25.15 -7.18 -24.31
CA ILE A 228 -24.09 -7.69 -25.18
C ILE A 228 -23.50 -8.96 -24.60
N GLN A 229 -22.95 -9.83 -25.44
CA GLN A 229 -22.34 -11.06 -24.99
C GLN A 229 -20.81 -10.92 -25.04
N THR A 230 -20.16 -11.22 -23.91
CA THR A 230 -18.69 -11.26 -23.79
C THR A 230 -18.09 -12.45 -24.56
N PRO A 231 -16.75 -12.49 -24.80
CA PRO A 231 -16.11 -13.63 -25.45
C PRO A 231 -16.36 -14.97 -24.73
N HIS A 232 -16.52 -14.93 -23.40
CA HIS A 232 -16.79 -16.10 -22.56
C HIS A 232 -18.29 -16.39 -22.38
N LYS A 233 -19.15 -15.81 -23.22
CA LYS A 233 -20.61 -16.06 -23.29
C LYS A 233 -21.44 -15.54 -22.11
N VAL A 234 -20.85 -14.74 -21.23
CA VAL A 234 -21.57 -14.03 -20.15
C VAL A 234 -22.19 -12.74 -20.72
N HIS A 235 -23.42 -12.43 -20.35
CA HIS A 235 -24.14 -11.23 -20.82
C HIS A 235 -23.83 -10.02 -19.93
N ALA A 236 -23.55 -8.87 -20.54
CA ALA A 236 -23.41 -7.61 -19.83
C ALA A 236 -24.60 -6.71 -20.14
N PHE A 237 -25.19 -6.12 -19.09
CA PHE A 237 -26.23 -5.11 -19.17
C PHE A 237 -25.65 -3.75 -18.81
N ALA A 238 -25.83 -2.75 -19.68
CA ALA A 238 -25.43 -1.38 -19.41
C ALA A 238 -26.50 -0.67 -18.58
N ARG A 239 -26.09 0.00 -17.51
CA ARG A 239 -26.94 0.92 -16.75
C ARG A 239 -27.51 2.01 -17.66
N ASP A 240 -28.75 2.41 -17.41
CA ASP A 240 -29.38 3.58 -18.02
C ASP A 240 -29.12 4.84 -17.18
N SER A 241 -27.95 5.45 -17.41
CA SER A 241 -27.50 6.62 -16.68
C SER A 241 -28.40 7.86 -16.85
N GLU A 242 -29.16 7.96 -17.94
CA GLU A 242 -30.05 9.11 -18.17
C GLU A 242 -31.30 9.03 -17.28
N THR A 243 -32.00 7.88 -17.27
CA THR A 243 -33.19 7.73 -16.43
C THR A 243 -32.83 7.63 -14.95
N SER A 244 -31.73 6.93 -14.60
CA SER A 244 -31.29 6.81 -13.21
C SER A 244 -31.03 8.16 -12.54
N LYS A 245 -30.63 9.21 -13.28
CA LYS A 245 -30.41 10.56 -12.73
C LYS A 245 -31.66 11.17 -12.11
N LYS A 246 -32.87 10.81 -12.56
CA LYS A 246 -34.11 11.31 -11.95
C LYS A 246 -34.30 10.85 -10.51
N ILE A 247 -33.73 9.71 -10.14
CA ILE A 247 -33.80 9.16 -8.78
C ILE A 247 -32.50 9.48 -8.01
N TRP A 248 -31.33 9.29 -8.62
CA TRP A 248 -30.04 9.35 -7.91
C TRP A 248 -29.38 10.74 -7.85
N SER A 249 -29.82 11.72 -8.65
CA SER A 249 -29.16 13.03 -8.66
C SER A 249 -29.33 13.77 -7.31
N PRO A 250 -28.25 14.15 -6.62
CA PRO A 250 -28.34 14.86 -5.35
C PRO A 250 -28.88 16.29 -5.50
N GLU A 251 -28.74 16.90 -6.68
CA GLU A 251 -29.18 18.27 -6.95
C GLU A 251 -30.58 18.35 -7.58
N SER A 252 -30.95 17.34 -8.36
CA SER A 252 -32.14 17.40 -9.23
C SER A 252 -32.99 16.15 -9.20
N GLY A 253 -32.63 15.16 -8.39
CA GLY A 253 -33.36 13.91 -8.25
C GLY A 253 -34.54 14.06 -7.31
N TYR A 254 -35.54 13.18 -7.44
CA TYR A 254 -36.74 13.17 -6.61
C TYR A 254 -36.44 13.22 -5.10
N PRO A 255 -35.46 12.48 -4.53
CA PRO A 255 -35.19 12.49 -3.10
C PRO A 255 -34.86 13.87 -2.51
N SER A 256 -34.42 14.82 -3.33
CA SER A 256 -34.09 16.18 -2.89
C SER A 256 -35.30 17.11 -2.74
N HIS A 257 -36.52 16.64 -3.03
CA HIS A 257 -37.71 17.48 -3.05
C HIS A 257 -38.03 18.09 -1.66
N PRO A 258 -38.42 19.37 -1.58
CA PRO A 258 -38.64 20.08 -0.31
C PRO A 258 -39.66 19.44 0.65
N ASP A 259 -40.58 18.64 0.12
CA ASP A 259 -41.64 17.97 0.89
C ASP A 259 -41.23 16.62 1.50
N TYR A 260 -40.06 16.08 1.14
CA TYR A 260 -39.54 14.84 1.70
C TYR A 260 -38.82 15.04 3.03
N ARG A 261 -38.81 13.95 3.83
CA ARG A 261 -38.17 13.93 5.15
C ARG A 261 -36.68 14.26 5.02
N ASP A 262 -36.22 15.19 5.84
CA ASP A 262 -34.81 15.53 5.91
C ASP A 262 -34.02 14.42 6.60
N PHE A 263 -33.01 13.90 5.91
CA PHE A 263 -32.12 12.89 6.45
C PHE A 263 -31.18 13.43 7.53
N TYR A 264 -30.77 14.70 7.46
CA TYR A 264 -29.67 15.24 8.27
C TYR A 264 -30.11 15.88 9.60
N ARG A 265 -31.41 16.09 9.82
CA ARG A 265 -31.92 16.69 11.06
C ARG A 265 -32.62 15.65 11.93
N ASP A 266 -31.98 15.33 13.05
CA ASP A 266 -32.37 14.25 13.95
C ASP A 266 -32.26 14.69 15.42
N ILE A 267 -33.19 14.22 16.27
CA ILE A 267 -33.23 14.59 17.68
C ILE A 267 -31.98 14.18 18.48
N GLY A 268 -31.22 13.19 18.00
CA GLY A 268 -29.91 12.79 18.51
C GLY A 268 -28.89 13.94 18.53
N HIS A 269 -29.07 14.92 17.65
CA HIS A 269 -28.25 16.13 17.58
C HIS A 269 -28.96 17.35 18.17
N ASP A 270 -30.28 17.47 18.01
CA ASP A 270 -31.04 18.65 18.42
C ASP A 270 -31.34 18.70 19.94
N LEU A 271 -31.67 17.56 20.58
CA LEU A 271 -32.13 17.55 21.98
C LEU A 271 -30.98 17.53 22.99
N ASN A 272 -31.28 17.90 24.24
CA ASN A 272 -30.29 17.93 25.31
C ASN A 272 -29.73 16.51 25.61
N LYS A 273 -28.47 16.45 26.08
CA LYS A 273 -27.76 15.19 26.30
C LYS A 273 -28.34 14.36 27.45
N GLU A 274 -28.96 15.02 28.44
CA GLU A 274 -29.56 14.35 29.60
C GLU A 274 -30.77 13.51 29.20
N TYR A 275 -31.60 14.01 28.29
CA TYR A 275 -32.78 13.33 27.78
C TYR A 275 -32.42 12.23 26.78
N ILE A 276 -31.56 12.51 25.81
CA ILE A 276 -31.25 11.56 24.74
C ILE A 276 -30.14 10.56 25.12
N GLY A 277 -29.45 10.79 26.23
CA GLY A 277 -28.31 9.99 26.72
C GLY A 277 -28.50 8.48 26.67
N PRO A 278 -29.64 7.92 27.13
CA PRO A 278 -29.90 6.47 27.06
C PRO A 278 -30.04 5.88 25.65
N TYR A 279 -30.28 6.72 24.64
CA TYR A 279 -30.61 6.32 23.27
C TYR A 279 -29.51 6.67 22.25
N ILE A 280 -28.43 7.31 22.71
CA ILE A 280 -27.21 7.55 21.93
C ILE A 280 -26.11 6.60 22.39
N HIS A 281 -24.90 6.73 21.81
CA HIS A 281 -23.80 5.84 22.16
C HIS A 281 -23.49 5.89 23.67
N PRO A 282 -23.19 4.76 24.35
CA PRO A 282 -22.93 4.73 25.81
C PRO A 282 -21.80 5.64 26.29
N TYR A 283 -20.80 5.93 25.45
CA TYR A 283 -19.75 6.92 25.74
C TYR A 283 -20.20 8.39 25.58
N GLY A 284 -21.49 8.61 25.32
CA GLY A 284 -22.10 9.93 25.11
C GLY A 284 -21.75 10.57 23.77
N ILE A 285 -21.39 9.76 22.77
CA ILE A 285 -21.19 10.19 21.37
C ILE A 285 -22.58 10.38 20.76
N ARG A 286 -22.85 11.57 20.21
CA ARG A 286 -24.12 11.86 19.53
C ARG A 286 -24.15 11.17 18.17
N VAL A 287 -25.31 10.60 17.88
CA VAL A 287 -25.60 9.77 16.72
C VAL A 287 -27.07 9.99 16.37
N CYS A 288 -27.46 9.84 15.10
CA CYS A 288 -28.86 9.88 14.71
C CYS A 288 -29.65 8.82 15.48
N THR A 289 -30.88 9.10 15.90
CA THR A 289 -31.75 8.14 16.60
C THR A 289 -32.81 7.55 15.67
N GLY A 290 -32.98 8.11 14.47
CA GLY A 290 -34.02 7.73 13.49
C GLY A 290 -35.26 8.63 13.56
N PHE A 291 -35.39 9.45 14.61
CA PHE A 291 -36.50 10.37 14.82
C PHE A 291 -36.18 11.73 14.19
N LYS A 292 -36.69 11.90 12.96
CA LYS A 292 -36.47 13.08 12.11
C LYS A 292 -37.83 13.75 11.85
N TYR A 293 -38.03 14.96 12.36
CA TYR A 293 -39.34 15.65 12.33
C TYR A 293 -39.48 16.72 11.26
N TYR A 294 -38.43 16.95 10.47
CA TYR A 294 -38.35 18.07 9.54
C TYR A 294 -38.26 17.59 8.10
N LYS A 295 -38.75 18.41 7.18
CA LYS A 295 -38.59 18.22 5.73
C LYS A 295 -37.38 18.99 5.20
N ILE A 296 -36.90 18.66 4.00
CA ILE A 296 -35.65 19.19 3.45
C ILE A 296 -35.61 20.73 3.52
N THR A 297 -36.69 21.41 3.11
CA THR A 297 -36.87 22.89 3.06
C THR A 297 -35.73 23.70 2.42
N ASP A 298 -36.07 24.79 1.73
CA ASP A 298 -35.07 25.60 1.00
C ASP A 298 -34.05 26.30 1.94
N LYS A 299 -32.88 26.71 1.40
CA LYS A 299 -31.65 27.18 2.11
C LYS A 299 -31.81 28.39 3.09
N GLY A 300 -33.01 28.81 3.45
CA GLY A 300 -33.28 29.90 4.40
C GLY A 300 -33.64 29.41 5.82
N ASN A 301 -32.63 29.23 6.68
CA ASN A 301 -32.58 29.22 8.16
C ASN A 301 -33.72 28.74 9.10
N GLN A 302 -34.89 28.28 8.64
CA GLN A 302 -35.85 27.55 9.49
C GLN A 302 -36.49 26.39 8.72
N LYS A 303 -36.10 25.15 9.05
CA LYS A 303 -36.72 23.96 8.46
C LYS A 303 -38.15 23.80 8.96
N GLN A 304 -39.05 23.40 8.07
CA GLN A 304 -40.45 23.14 8.36
C GLN A 304 -40.66 21.69 8.85
N HIS A 305 -41.72 21.44 9.61
CA HIS A 305 -42.09 20.09 10.02
C HIS A 305 -42.46 19.24 8.79
N TYR A 306 -42.06 17.98 8.85
CA TYR A 306 -42.39 16.98 7.83
C TYR A 306 -43.90 16.66 7.86
N GLN A 307 -44.53 16.64 6.69
CA GLN A 307 -45.95 16.37 6.54
C GLN A 307 -46.14 15.10 5.69
N PRO A 308 -46.45 13.94 6.30
CA PRO A 308 -46.53 12.65 5.61
C PRO A 308 -47.53 12.63 4.45
N ASP A 309 -48.65 13.35 4.59
CA ASP A 309 -49.69 13.42 3.55
C ASP A 309 -49.22 14.19 2.31
N GLU A 310 -48.47 15.28 2.49
CA GLU A 310 -47.86 16.05 1.38
C GLU A 310 -46.79 15.22 0.67
N ALA A 311 -45.93 14.55 1.45
CA ALA A 311 -44.90 13.68 0.93
C ALA A 311 -45.48 12.51 0.12
N PHE A 312 -46.58 11.90 0.59
CA PHE A 312 -47.27 10.85 -0.15
C PHE A 312 -47.86 11.34 -1.48
N GLN A 313 -48.51 12.51 -1.50
CA GLN A 313 -48.98 13.10 -2.76
C GLN A 313 -47.83 13.32 -3.73
N GLN A 314 -46.69 13.82 -3.22
CA GLN A 314 -45.51 14.04 -4.04
C GLN A 314 -44.89 12.74 -4.57
N VAL A 315 -44.90 11.66 -3.79
CA VAL A 315 -44.51 10.32 -4.26
C VAL A 315 -45.33 9.91 -5.49
N THR A 316 -46.65 10.09 -5.45
CA THR A 316 -47.52 9.77 -6.59
C THR A 316 -47.15 10.61 -7.81
N CYS A 317 -46.97 11.92 -7.65
CA CYS A 317 -46.56 12.83 -8.73
C CYS A 317 -45.19 12.43 -9.35
N HIS A 318 -44.21 12.09 -8.52
CA HIS A 318 -42.91 11.63 -9.01
C HIS A 318 -42.99 10.26 -9.71
N ALA A 319 -43.83 9.34 -9.21
CA ALA A 319 -44.04 8.06 -9.86
C ALA A 319 -44.69 8.23 -11.25
N ASP A 320 -45.65 9.15 -11.39
CA ASP A 320 -46.24 9.53 -12.68
C ASP A 320 -45.19 10.13 -13.63
N ASP A 321 -44.42 11.11 -13.17
CA ASP A 321 -43.36 11.73 -13.97
C ASP A 321 -42.30 10.70 -14.44
N PHE A 322 -41.95 9.75 -13.57
CA PHE A 322 -40.99 8.71 -13.88
C PHE A 322 -41.50 7.75 -14.97
N VAL A 323 -42.74 7.27 -14.84
CA VAL A 323 -43.36 6.37 -15.83
C VAL A 323 -43.60 7.09 -17.15
N ASP A 324 -44.05 8.35 -17.12
CA ASP A 324 -44.21 9.17 -18.33
C ASP A 324 -42.87 9.43 -19.04
N HIS A 325 -41.79 9.63 -18.28
CA HIS A 325 -40.46 9.76 -18.82
C HIS A 325 -40.01 8.48 -19.53
N LEU A 326 -40.16 7.30 -18.90
CA LEU A 326 -39.87 6.01 -19.53
C LEU A 326 -40.70 5.79 -20.80
N ARG A 327 -41.98 6.18 -20.81
CA ARG A 327 -42.86 6.10 -21.99
C ARG A 327 -42.34 6.95 -23.15
N LYS A 328 -41.95 8.20 -22.89
CA LYS A 328 -41.37 9.10 -23.92
C LYS A 328 -40.06 8.55 -24.48
N ARG A 329 -39.21 7.98 -23.63
CA ARG A 329 -37.94 7.36 -24.06
C ARG A 329 -38.18 6.11 -24.89
N THR A 330 -39.16 5.29 -24.50
CA THR A 330 -39.61 4.11 -25.27
C THR A 330 -39.99 4.48 -26.71
N GLU A 331 -40.80 5.52 -26.89
CA GLU A 331 -41.19 6.01 -28.23
C GLU A 331 -39.98 6.42 -29.08
N THR A 332 -38.99 7.07 -28.45
CA THR A 332 -37.76 7.52 -29.13
C THR A 332 -36.86 6.34 -29.51
N LEU A 333 -36.66 5.39 -28.59
CA LEU A 333 -35.76 4.24 -28.80
C LEU A 333 -36.32 3.25 -29.83
N HIS A 334 -37.64 3.04 -29.85
CA HIS A 334 -38.28 2.23 -30.90
C HIS A 334 -38.12 2.82 -32.31
N ALA A 335 -37.90 4.14 -32.43
CA ALA A 335 -37.60 4.77 -33.71
C ALA A 335 -36.12 4.61 -34.14
N GLN A 336 -35.23 4.30 -33.19
CA GLN A 336 -33.77 4.26 -33.40
C GLN A 336 -33.19 2.84 -33.47
N HIS A 337 -33.88 1.85 -32.91
CA HIS A 337 -33.36 0.49 -32.75
C HIS A 337 -34.40 -0.60 -33.10
N ASP A 338 -33.94 -1.67 -33.74
CA ASP A 338 -34.77 -2.82 -34.15
C ASP A 338 -34.99 -3.86 -33.02
N THR A 339 -34.37 -3.67 -31.86
CA THR A 339 -34.49 -4.54 -30.68
C THR A 339 -35.37 -3.89 -29.61
N PRO A 340 -36.25 -4.67 -28.94
CA PRO A 340 -36.94 -4.24 -27.73
C PRO A 340 -35.96 -3.64 -26.70
N PRO A 341 -36.06 -2.35 -26.35
CA PRO A 341 -35.14 -1.74 -25.41
C PRO A 341 -35.42 -2.22 -23.99
N ILE A 342 -34.36 -2.47 -23.22
CA ILE A 342 -34.42 -2.71 -21.77
C ILE A 342 -33.79 -1.52 -21.02
N PHE A 343 -34.57 -0.93 -20.13
CA PHE A 343 -34.10 0.09 -19.19
C PHE A 343 -33.54 -0.60 -17.94
N VAL A 344 -32.23 -0.56 -17.77
CA VAL A 344 -31.51 -1.18 -16.65
C VAL A 344 -31.26 -0.12 -15.59
N LEU A 345 -31.97 -0.23 -14.46
CA LEU A 345 -32.06 0.82 -13.45
C LEU A 345 -31.55 0.30 -12.10
N PRO A 346 -30.23 0.26 -11.88
CA PRO A 346 -29.61 -0.15 -10.64
C PRO A 346 -29.55 1.01 -9.63
N PHE A 347 -29.83 0.69 -8.36
CA PHE A 347 -29.74 1.62 -7.24
C PHE A 347 -29.31 0.86 -5.98
N ASP A 348 -28.63 1.54 -5.06
CA ASP A 348 -28.41 0.98 -3.73
C ASP A 348 -29.74 0.82 -3.00
N THR A 349 -29.95 -0.32 -2.35
CA THR A 349 -31.22 -0.65 -1.71
C THR A 349 -31.54 0.35 -0.59
N GLU A 350 -30.52 0.77 0.16
CA GLU A 350 -30.62 1.71 1.28
C GLU A 350 -31.10 3.10 0.84
N LEU A 351 -30.99 3.44 -0.46
CA LEU A 351 -31.62 4.64 -0.99
C LEU A 351 -33.12 4.65 -0.66
N PHE A 352 -33.79 3.51 -0.81
CA PHE A 352 -35.23 3.40 -0.60
C PHE A 352 -35.53 3.07 0.87
N GLY A 353 -35.77 4.13 1.64
CA GLY A 353 -36.31 4.07 3.00
C GLY A 353 -35.38 4.65 4.05
N HIS A 354 -34.07 4.45 3.90
CA HIS A 354 -33.06 5.01 4.80
C HIS A 354 -32.69 6.44 4.38
N TRP A 355 -32.02 6.59 3.22
CA TRP A 355 -31.64 7.91 2.69
C TRP A 355 -32.85 8.71 2.20
N TRP A 356 -33.69 8.09 1.36
CA TRP A 356 -34.96 8.63 0.91
C TRP A 356 -36.11 7.91 1.61
N TYR A 357 -36.66 8.52 2.66
CA TYR A 357 -37.62 7.89 3.57
C TYR A 357 -38.87 7.33 2.87
N GLU A 358 -39.33 8.02 1.84
CA GLU A 358 -40.53 7.69 1.07
C GLU A 358 -40.24 6.73 -0.10
N GLY A 359 -38.98 6.36 -0.32
CA GLY A 359 -38.56 5.51 -1.43
C GLY A 359 -39.31 4.18 -1.58
N PRO A 360 -39.63 3.42 -0.51
CA PRO A 360 -40.41 2.19 -0.63
C PRO A 360 -41.83 2.44 -1.16
N LEU A 361 -42.44 3.58 -0.81
CA LEU A 361 -43.75 3.98 -1.34
C LEU A 361 -43.63 4.36 -2.82
N PHE A 362 -42.56 5.05 -3.20
CA PHE A 362 -42.30 5.34 -4.61
C PHE A 362 -42.13 4.07 -5.44
N LEU A 363 -41.34 3.10 -4.98
CA LEU A 363 -41.20 1.80 -5.66
C LEU A 363 -42.53 1.06 -5.77
N LYS A 364 -43.35 1.10 -4.71
CA LYS A 364 -44.71 0.54 -4.75
C LYS A 364 -45.56 1.20 -5.85
N GLU A 365 -45.56 2.53 -5.92
CA GLU A 365 -46.39 3.26 -6.90
C GLU A 365 -45.91 3.06 -8.35
N ILE A 366 -44.60 3.01 -8.61
CA ILE A 366 -44.12 2.70 -9.98
C ILE A 366 -44.46 1.26 -10.38
N CYS A 367 -44.39 0.28 -9.45
CA CYS A 367 -44.79 -1.10 -9.73
C CYS A 367 -46.27 -1.19 -10.10
N LYS A 368 -47.14 -0.46 -9.40
CA LYS A 368 -48.57 -0.39 -9.74
C LYS A 368 -48.77 0.17 -11.14
N LYS A 369 -48.22 1.35 -11.42
CA LYS A 369 -48.39 2.06 -12.71
C LYS A 369 -47.84 1.26 -13.89
N LEU A 370 -46.70 0.59 -13.72
CA LEU A 370 -46.11 -0.26 -14.77
C LEU A 370 -46.84 -1.58 -14.99
N SER A 371 -47.68 -2.02 -14.03
CA SER A 371 -48.48 -3.25 -14.14
C SER A 371 -49.82 -3.06 -14.89
N GLU A 372 -50.21 -1.82 -15.17
CA GLU A 372 -51.48 -1.50 -15.83
C GLU A 372 -51.52 -2.05 -17.28
N SER A 373 -52.66 -2.64 -17.67
CA SER A 373 -52.78 -3.52 -18.85
C SER A 373 -52.59 -2.85 -20.23
N ASP A 374 -52.60 -1.51 -20.30
CA ASP A 374 -52.37 -0.74 -21.54
C ASP A 374 -50.93 -0.21 -21.66
N SER A 375 -50.00 -0.64 -20.79
CA SER A 375 -48.61 -0.19 -20.81
C SER A 375 -47.82 -0.80 -21.99
N MET A 376 -47.15 0.05 -22.77
CA MET A 376 -46.12 -0.38 -23.74
C MET A 376 -44.84 -0.93 -23.07
N MET A 377 -44.75 -0.86 -21.74
CA MET A 377 -43.60 -1.22 -20.92
C MET A 377 -43.94 -2.38 -19.99
N GLN A 378 -43.05 -3.35 -19.88
CA GLN A 378 -43.18 -4.48 -18.97
C GLN A 378 -41.99 -4.54 -18.00
N MET A 379 -42.28 -4.74 -16.72
CA MET A 379 -41.24 -5.07 -15.75
C MET A 379 -40.74 -6.50 -15.97
N VAL A 380 -39.43 -6.68 -15.97
CA VAL A 380 -38.78 -7.98 -16.22
C VAL A 380 -37.53 -8.16 -15.36
N THR A 381 -37.24 -9.39 -14.98
CA THR A 381 -35.95 -9.75 -14.40
C THR A 381 -34.93 -9.97 -15.53
N PHE A 382 -33.63 -9.93 -15.24
CA PHE A 382 -32.63 -10.09 -16.30
C PHE A 382 -32.66 -11.51 -16.87
N SER A 383 -32.83 -12.53 -16.01
CA SER A 383 -32.98 -13.92 -16.46
C SER A 383 -34.22 -14.11 -17.33
N GLU A 384 -35.37 -13.55 -16.93
CA GLU A 384 -36.61 -13.61 -17.75
C GLU A 384 -36.41 -12.92 -19.11
N TYR A 385 -35.70 -11.79 -19.16
CA TYR A 385 -35.39 -11.10 -20.41
C TYR A 385 -34.53 -11.96 -21.35
N LEU A 386 -33.46 -12.57 -20.83
CA LEU A 386 -32.57 -13.44 -21.62
C LEU A 386 -33.28 -14.71 -22.13
N GLU A 387 -34.26 -15.23 -21.39
CA GLU A 387 -35.08 -16.36 -21.83
C GLU A 387 -36.08 -15.97 -22.95
N GLN A 388 -36.67 -14.78 -22.85
CA GLN A 388 -37.67 -14.27 -23.79
C GLN A 388 -37.06 -13.77 -25.11
N GLU A 389 -35.93 -13.05 -25.05
CA GLU A 389 -35.31 -12.37 -26.19
C GLU A 389 -34.06 -13.12 -26.68
N GLN A 390 -34.27 -14.21 -27.43
CA GLN A 390 -33.20 -15.08 -27.95
C GLN A 390 -32.50 -14.56 -29.23
N LYS A 391 -32.33 -13.24 -29.39
CA LYS A 391 -31.59 -12.71 -30.56
C LYS A 391 -30.08 -13.01 -30.40
N GLN A 392 -29.39 -13.19 -31.52
CA GLN A 392 -27.92 -13.31 -31.55
C GLN A 392 -27.31 -12.00 -31.04
N ASN A 393 -26.95 -11.96 -29.75
CA ASN A 393 -26.20 -10.87 -29.17
C ASN A 393 -24.81 -10.84 -29.81
N GLU A 394 -24.33 -9.65 -30.17
CA GLU A 394 -23.01 -9.50 -30.76
C GLU A 394 -21.92 -9.86 -29.74
N HIS A 395 -20.94 -10.64 -30.18
CA HIS A 395 -19.78 -10.97 -29.38
C HIS A 395 -18.81 -9.78 -29.36
N VAL A 396 -18.63 -9.17 -28.19
CA VAL A 396 -17.76 -8.00 -28.01
C VAL A 396 -16.91 -8.15 -26.76
N GLN A 397 -15.69 -7.64 -26.83
CA GLN A 397 -14.85 -7.49 -25.65
C GLN A 397 -15.11 -6.13 -25.01
N LEU A 398 -15.56 -6.14 -23.76
CA LEU A 398 -15.81 -4.94 -22.98
C LEU A 398 -14.51 -4.27 -22.55
N GLY A 399 -14.52 -2.94 -22.48
CA GLY A 399 -13.44 -2.15 -21.89
C GLY A 399 -13.50 -2.15 -20.36
N PHE A 400 -12.50 -1.55 -19.71
CA PHE A 400 -12.56 -1.26 -18.28
C PHE A 400 -13.76 -0.35 -17.98
N SER A 401 -14.46 -0.59 -16.88
CA SER A 401 -15.52 0.31 -16.41
C SER A 401 -15.77 0.20 -14.91
N THR A 402 -16.34 1.26 -14.35
CA THR A 402 -16.99 1.28 -13.04
C THR A 402 -18.07 2.36 -13.07
N TRP A 403 -19.09 2.24 -12.22
CA TRP A 403 -20.12 3.28 -12.07
C TRP A 403 -19.70 4.44 -11.14
N GLY A 404 -18.48 4.39 -10.59
CA GLY A 404 -17.91 5.42 -9.72
C GLY A 404 -17.55 6.72 -10.47
N VAL A 405 -17.13 7.73 -9.70
CA VAL A 405 -16.75 9.04 -10.25
C VAL A 405 -15.68 8.87 -11.35
N GLY A 406 -15.92 9.52 -12.50
CA GLY A 406 -15.04 9.45 -13.66
C GLY A 406 -15.11 8.15 -14.47
N GLY A 407 -15.67 7.06 -13.94
CA GLY A 407 -15.84 5.79 -14.64
C GLY A 407 -14.59 4.90 -14.75
N TYR A 408 -13.43 5.37 -14.29
CA TYR A 408 -12.12 4.71 -14.49
C TYR A 408 -11.39 4.31 -13.20
N GLY A 409 -12.11 4.19 -12.09
CA GLY A 409 -11.59 3.59 -10.85
C GLY A 409 -10.83 4.55 -9.92
N GLU A 410 -10.85 5.87 -10.18
CA GLU A 410 -10.14 6.87 -9.38
C GLU A 410 -10.59 6.90 -7.91
N VAL A 411 -11.85 6.58 -7.62
CA VAL A 411 -12.37 6.46 -6.25
C VAL A 411 -11.61 5.42 -5.45
N TRP A 412 -11.30 4.27 -6.06
CA TRP A 412 -10.61 3.18 -5.37
C TRP A 412 -9.10 3.26 -5.49
N LEU A 413 -8.54 3.96 -6.47
CA LEU A 413 -7.08 4.14 -6.62
C LEU A 413 -6.71 5.61 -6.80
N ASN A 414 -6.40 6.26 -5.67
CA ASN A 414 -5.90 7.63 -5.64
C ASN A 414 -4.96 7.86 -4.43
N LYS A 415 -4.55 9.11 -4.21
CA LYS A 415 -3.59 9.47 -3.15
C LYS A 415 -4.03 9.09 -1.73
N ALA A 416 -5.34 9.04 -1.45
CA ALA A 416 -5.86 8.75 -0.12
C ALA A 416 -5.75 7.25 0.23
N ASN A 417 -5.90 6.36 -0.75
CA ASN A 417 -6.03 4.91 -0.54
C ASN A 417 -4.93 4.08 -1.24
N ILE A 418 -4.11 4.64 -2.13
CA ILE A 418 -3.05 3.91 -2.87
C ILE A 418 -2.14 3.05 -1.98
N TRP A 419 -1.92 3.47 -0.73
CA TRP A 419 -1.06 2.77 0.23
C TRP A 419 -1.56 1.35 0.57
N ILE A 420 -2.86 1.07 0.44
CA ILE A 420 -3.41 -0.25 0.81
C ILE A 420 -3.00 -1.34 -0.20
N TYR A 421 -2.90 -1.00 -1.48
CA TYR A 421 -2.80 -1.99 -2.56
C TYR A 421 -1.52 -2.80 -2.50
N GLN A 422 -0.38 -2.17 -2.17
CA GLN A 422 0.87 -2.90 -2.00
C GLN A 422 0.73 -4.02 -0.96
N HIS A 423 0.06 -3.74 0.17
CA HIS A 423 -0.15 -4.71 1.23
C HIS A 423 -1.17 -5.79 0.86
N LEU A 424 -2.26 -5.40 0.17
CA LEU A 424 -3.24 -6.35 -0.34
C LEU A 424 -2.59 -7.30 -1.34
N HIS A 425 -1.87 -6.79 -2.33
CA HIS A 425 -1.18 -7.60 -3.36
C HIS A 425 -0.14 -8.55 -2.75
N GLN A 426 0.65 -8.10 -1.77
CA GLN A 426 1.57 -8.96 -1.03
C GLN A 426 0.83 -10.09 -0.30
N ALA A 427 -0.31 -9.76 0.33
CA ALA A 427 -1.13 -10.75 1.04
C ALA A 427 -1.78 -11.75 0.09
N GLU A 428 -2.25 -11.31 -1.08
CA GLU A 428 -2.78 -12.18 -2.15
C GLU A 428 -1.73 -13.22 -2.59
N ILE A 429 -0.54 -12.74 -2.98
CA ILE A 429 0.56 -13.59 -3.43
C ILE A 429 0.97 -14.58 -2.33
N ARG A 430 1.08 -14.11 -1.08
CA ARG A 430 1.47 -14.94 0.05
C ARG A 430 0.45 -16.02 0.36
N LEU A 431 -0.84 -15.69 0.40
CA LEU A 431 -1.89 -16.67 0.65
C LEU A 431 -1.92 -17.73 -0.45
N ARG A 432 -1.81 -17.30 -1.71
CA ARG A 432 -1.70 -18.21 -2.86
C ARG A 432 -0.55 -19.21 -2.68
N HIS A 433 0.64 -18.76 -2.30
CA HIS A 433 1.76 -19.68 -2.06
C HIS A 433 1.48 -20.66 -0.93
N LEU A 434 0.98 -20.18 0.21
CA LEU A 434 0.69 -21.04 1.37
C LEU A 434 -0.42 -22.06 1.09
N VAL A 435 -1.37 -21.75 0.20
CA VAL A 435 -2.41 -22.71 -0.21
C VAL A 435 -1.85 -23.78 -1.17
N ASN A 436 -0.88 -23.44 -2.02
CA ASN A 436 -0.29 -24.37 -2.99
C ASN A 436 0.83 -25.24 -2.40
N ASP A 437 1.40 -24.88 -1.25
CA ASP A 437 2.39 -25.71 -0.55
C ASP A 437 1.77 -27.01 -0.01
N LEU A 438 2.25 -28.15 -0.51
CA LEU A 438 1.64 -29.49 -0.39
C LEU A 438 1.81 -30.18 0.99
N ASP A 439 2.43 -29.54 1.99
CA ASP A 439 2.80 -30.20 3.26
C ASP A 439 1.84 -29.91 4.44
N HIS A 440 0.73 -29.20 4.19
CA HIS A 440 -0.19 -28.73 5.22
C HIS A 440 -1.28 -29.76 5.58
N GLN A 441 -0.89 -30.93 6.11
CA GLN A 441 -1.82 -32.04 6.38
C GLN A 441 -2.57 -31.97 7.72
N SER A 442 -2.19 -31.07 8.65
CA SER A 442 -2.87 -31.02 9.96
C SER A 442 -4.18 -30.20 9.91
N PRO A 443 -5.23 -30.59 10.68
CA PRO A 443 -6.48 -29.84 10.75
C PRO A 443 -6.32 -28.37 11.14
N ASN A 444 -5.34 -28.05 11.98
CA ASN A 444 -5.06 -26.68 12.41
C ASN A 444 -4.40 -25.84 11.32
N HIS A 445 -3.60 -26.44 10.41
CA HIS A 445 -3.09 -25.71 9.25
C HIS A 445 -4.24 -25.26 8.36
N LYS A 446 -5.18 -26.18 8.04
CA LYS A 446 -6.35 -25.86 7.23
C LYS A 446 -7.23 -24.80 7.88
N ARG A 447 -7.44 -24.86 9.20
CA ARG A 447 -8.18 -23.83 9.94
C ARG A 447 -7.48 -22.47 9.88
N ALA A 448 -6.18 -22.42 10.13
CA ALA A 448 -5.40 -21.18 10.05
C ALA A 448 -5.41 -20.59 8.63
N LEU A 449 -5.25 -21.42 7.59
CA LEU A 449 -5.33 -20.98 6.19
C LEU A 449 -6.71 -20.43 5.84
N LYS A 450 -7.79 -21.11 6.26
CA LYS A 450 -9.16 -20.62 6.07
C LYS A 450 -9.38 -19.29 6.77
N GLN A 451 -8.87 -19.14 7.99
CA GLN A 451 -8.98 -17.87 8.70
C GLN A 451 -8.13 -16.78 8.03
N ALA A 452 -6.92 -17.08 7.57
CA ALA A 452 -6.09 -16.14 6.82
C ALA A 452 -6.81 -15.68 5.53
N ALA A 453 -7.46 -16.60 4.81
CA ALA A 453 -8.28 -16.26 3.66
C ALA A 453 -9.43 -15.32 4.02
N ARG A 454 -10.10 -15.50 5.16
CA ARG A 454 -11.13 -14.55 5.64
C ARG A 454 -10.56 -13.18 5.94
N GLU A 455 -9.42 -13.10 6.63
CA GLU A 455 -8.77 -11.82 6.92
C GLU A 455 -8.37 -11.09 5.63
N LEU A 456 -7.85 -11.81 4.63
CA LEU A 456 -7.54 -11.21 3.32
C LEU A 456 -8.81 -10.69 2.62
N LEU A 457 -9.87 -11.50 2.53
CA LEU A 457 -11.14 -11.08 1.93
C LEU A 457 -11.67 -9.81 2.63
N LEU A 458 -11.68 -9.79 3.97
CA LEU A 458 -12.15 -8.63 4.74
C LEU A 458 -11.27 -7.38 4.51
N ALA A 459 -9.96 -7.55 4.34
CA ALA A 459 -9.06 -6.44 3.99
C ALA A 459 -9.28 -5.91 2.57
N GLN A 460 -9.73 -6.77 1.65
CA GLN A 460 -9.97 -6.45 0.23
C GLN A 460 -11.29 -5.73 -0.06
N SER A 461 -12.17 -5.56 0.92
CA SER A 461 -13.45 -4.85 0.75
C SER A 461 -13.22 -3.46 0.16
N SER A 462 -13.96 -3.14 -0.91
CA SER A 462 -13.82 -1.87 -1.63
C SER A 462 -14.29 -0.67 -0.81
N ASP A 463 -15.15 -0.92 0.19
CA ASP A 463 -15.68 0.07 1.12
C ASP A 463 -14.57 0.84 1.83
N TRP A 464 -13.44 0.18 2.15
CA TRP A 464 -12.34 0.84 2.84
C TRP A 464 -11.69 1.92 1.98
N ALA A 465 -11.44 1.62 0.70
CA ALA A 465 -10.90 2.60 -0.23
C ALA A 465 -11.90 3.71 -0.55
N TYR A 466 -13.19 3.38 -0.65
CA TYR A 466 -14.28 4.34 -0.83
C TYR A 466 -14.39 5.32 0.35
N ILE A 467 -14.43 4.83 1.60
CA ILE A 467 -14.53 5.66 2.81
C ILE A 467 -13.29 6.57 2.96
N MET A 468 -12.11 6.11 2.54
CA MET A 468 -10.90 6.93 2.52
C MET A 468 -10.98 8.07 1.50
N ASP A 469 -11.59 7.84 0.35
CA ASP A 469 -11.80 8.86 -0.69
C ASP A 469 -12.88 9.89 -0.29
N ASP A 470 -14.01 9.41 0.24
CA ASP A 470 -15.17 10.21 0.64
C ASP A 470 -14.94 11.02 1.93
N GLN A 471 -13.84 10.77 2.65
CA GLN A 471 -13.43 11.47 3.87
C GLN A 471 -14.42 11.43 5.05
N THR A 472 -15.26 10.39 5.12
CA THR A 472 -16.27 10.26 6.17
C THR A 472 -15.72 9.62 7.45
N GLN A 473 -15.38 8.33 7.40
CA GLN A 473 -14.86 7.56 8.55
C GLN A 473 -13.46 6.99 8.29
N VAL A 474 -12.55 7.85 7.84
CA VAL A 474 -11.20 7.47 7.38
C VAL A 474 -10.43 6.66 8.42
N GLU A 475 -10.45 7.07 9.70
CA GLU A 475 -9.73 6.36 10.77
C GLU A 475 -10.24 4.92 10.95
N TYR A 476 -11.56 4.73 10.83
CA TYR A 476 -12.17 3.39 10.92
C TYR A 476 -11.75 2.53 9.72
N ALA A 477 -11.84 3.06 8.50
CA ALA A 477 -11.42 2.34 7.29
C ALA A 477 -9.93 1.94 7.34
N ILE A 478 -9.04 2.87 7.71
CA ILE A 478 -7.60 2.60 7.88
C ILE A 478 -7.39 1.49 8.93
N LYS A 479 -8.05 1.61 10.08
CA LYS A 479 -7.96 0.62 11.15
C LYS A 479 -8.45 -0.75 10.70
N ARG A 480 -9.57 -0.84 9.98
CA ARG A 480 -10.13 -2.10 9.47
C ARG A 480 -9.17 -2.78 8.49
N THR A 481 -8.67 -2.05 7.49
CA THR A 481 -7.68 -2.58 6.54
C THR A 481 -6.42 -3.05 7.26
N HIS A 482 -5.88 -2.23 8.17
CA HIS A 482 -4.69 -2.53 8.94
C HIS A 482 -4.87 -3.76 9.84
N ASP A 483 -5.92 -3.82 10.64
CA ASP A 483 -6.14 -4.90 11.62
C ASP A 483 -6.32 -6.26 10.94
N HIS A 484 -7.04 -6.31 9.81
CA HIS A 484 -7.17 -7.53 9.03
C HIS A 484 -5.84 -7.97 8.40
N LEU A 485 -5.04 -7.04 7.85
CA LEU A 485 -3.71 -7.35 7.33
C LEU A 485 -2.74 -7.83 8.41
N VAL A 486 -2.78 -7.26 9.61
CA VAL A 486 -1.96 -7.70 10.75
C VAL A 486 -2.35 -9.10 11.20
N ARG A 487 -3.65 -9.38 11.35
CA ARG A 487 -4.14 -10.73 11.70
C ARG A 487 -3.78 -11.75 10.63
N PHE A 488 -3.91 -11.38 9.35
CA PHE A 488 -3.47 -12.18 8.22
C PHE A 488 -1.98 -12.52 8.33
N GLN A 489 -1.12 -11.53 8.56
CA GLN A 489 0.32 -11.73 8.71
C GLN A 489 0.66 -12.63 9.92
N GLU A 490 -0.01 -12.44 11.05
CA GLU A 490 0.16 -13.29 12.24
C GLU A 490 -0.20 -14.75 11.93
N LEU A 491 -1.32 -14.99 11.24
CA LEU A 491 -1.73 -16.34 10.81
C LEU A 491 -0.73 -16.96 9.84
N CYS A 492 -0.28 -16.23 8.82
CA CYS A 492 0.75 -16.70 7.88
C CYS A 492 2.04 -17.07 8.59
N GLN A 493 2.51 -16.24 9.53
CA GLN A 493 3.71 -16.52 10.32
C GLN A 493 3.54 -17.78 11.19
N MET A 494 2.37 -17.98 11.80
CA MET A 494 2.05 -19.19 12.57
C MET A 494 2.07 -20.45 11.69
N ILE A 495 1.58 -20.36 10.45
CA ILE A 495 1.59 -21.44 9.46
C ILE A 495 3.02 -21.78 9.04
N GLU A 496 3.79 -20.78 8.60
CA GLU A 496 5.16 -20.95 8.09
C GLU A 496 6.14 -21.46 9.16
N SER A 497 5.99 -20.97 10.39
CA SER A 497 6.81 -21.43 11.53
C SER A 497 6.38 -22.77 12.11
N ASN A 498 5.25 -23.33 11.65
CA ASN A 498 4.58 -24.51 12.22
C ASN A 498 4.30 -24.37 13.73
N GLN A 499 4.10 -23.15 14.22
CA GLN A 499 3.76 -22.81 15.60
C GLN A 499 2.28 -22.47 15.73
N LEU A 500 1.43 -23.44 15.44
CA LEU A 500 -0.02 -23.26 15.43
C LEU A 500 -0.62 -23.35 16.83
N HIS A 501 -1.03 -22.19 17.37
CA HIS A 501 -1.74 -22.09 18.63
C HIS A 501 -3.25 -22.18 18.44
N ASP A 502 -3.86 -23.31 18.81
CA ASP A 502 -5.31 -23.57 18.66
C ASP A 502 -6.18 -22.48 19.31
N SER A 503 -5.80 -22.03 20.52
CA SER A 503 -6.53 -20.96 21.23
C SER A 503 -6.56 -19.65 20.46
N LYS A 504 -5.47 -19.29 19.79
CA LYS A 504 -5.35 -18.06 19.01
C LYS A 504 -6.12 -18.15 17.69
N ILE A 505 -6.03 -19.28 16.98
CA ILE A 505 -6.82 -19.53 15.76
C ILE A 505 -8.32 -19.44 16.10
N LYS A 506 -8.74 -20.10 17.18
CA LYS A 506 -10.13 -20.08 17.66
C LYS A 506 -10.57 -18.66 18.05
N GLN A 507 -9.70 -17.85 18.63
CA GLN A 507 -10.01 -16.46 18.92
C GLN A 507 -10.30 -15.68 17.63
N PHE A 508 -9.44 -15.78 16.61
CA PHE A 508 -9.65 -15.09 15.33
C PHE A 508 -10.90 -15.58 14.60
N GLU A 509 -11.16 -16.89 14.59
CA GLU A 509 -12.40 -17.47 14.05
C GLU A 509 -13.65 -16.92 14.76
N GLN A 510 -13.59 -16.67 16.07
CA GLN A 510 -14.70 -16.09 16.84
C GLN A 510 -14.88 -14.60 16.64
N ASP A 511 -13.80 -13.87 16.40
CA ASP A 511 -13.83 -12.44 16.13
C ASP A 511 -14.51 -12.17 14.78
N TYR A 512 -14.12 -12.93 13.73
CA TYR A 512 -14.67 -12.79 12.37
C TYR A 512 -15.13 -14.14 11.78
N PRO A 513 -16.32 -14.63 12.15
CA PRO A 513 -16.86 -15.93 11.74
C PRO A 513 -17.51 -15.93 10.33
N ILE A 514 -17.10 -15.04 9.44
CA ILE A 514 -17.66 -14.93 8.07
C ILE A 514 -17.26 -16.14 7.21
N PHE A 515 -18.12 -16.59 6.28
CA PHE A 515 -17.86 -17.72 5.38
C PHE A 515 -17.39 -19.01 6.11
N PRO A 516 -18.24 -19.64 6.94
CA PRO A 516 -17.87 -20.84 7.67
C PRO A 516 -17.44 -22.00 6.75
N HIS A 517 -18.00 -22.05 5.53
CA HIS A 517 -17.75 -23.08 4.53
C HIS A 517 -16.70 -22.72 3.49
N LEU A 518 -15.92 -21.64 3.69
CA LEU A 518 -14.91 -21.15 2.74
C LEU A 518 -14.08 -22.28 2.12
N ASN A 519 -14.04 -22.31 0.79
CA ASN A 519 -13.25 -23.24 0.00
C ASN A 519 -11.89 -22.63 -0.38
N LEU A 520 -10.80 -23.30 0.01
CA LEU A 520 -9.44 -22.84 -0.28
C LEU A 520 -8.99 -23.18 -1.71
N ASP A 521 -9.69 -24.08 -2.41
CA ASP A 521 -9.30 -24.50 -3.76
C ASP A 521 -9.35 -23.35 -4.76
N TYR A 522 -10.12 -22.29 -4.48
CA TYR A 522 -10.14 -21.09 -5.31
C TYR A 522 -8.82 -20.29 -5.27
N TYR A 523 -7.98 -20.54 -4.27
CA TYR A 523 -6.63 -19.98 -4.18
C TYR A 523 -5.54 -20.86 -4.79
N GLN A 524 -5.89 -22.03 -5.34
CA GLN A 524 -4.93 -22.94 -6.00
C GLN A 524 -4.69 -22.53 -7.45
N THR A 525 -3.44 -22.65 -7.91
CA THR A 525 -3.07 -22.42 -9.31
C THR A 525 -3.33 -23.67 -10.14
N SER A 526 -3.99 -23.52 -11.30
CA SER A 526 -4.17 -24.61 -12.28
C SER A 526 -2.86 -24.97 -13.00
N GLU A 527 -1.87 -24.08 -12.97
CA GLU A 527 -0.51 -24.39 -13.35
C GLU A 527 0.20 -25.07 -12.18
N THR A 528 0.62 -26.31 -12.42
CA THR A 528 1.70 -26.90 -11.64
C THR A 528 2.89 -25.96 -11.79
N CYS A 529 3.13 -25.15 -10.76
CA CYS A 529 4.37 -24.42 -10.65
C CYS A 529 5.46 -25.46 -10.44
N SER A 530 5.93 -26.04 -11.55
CA SER A 530 7.20 -26.74 -11.58
C SER A 530 8.22 -25.70 -11.19
N SER A 531 8.57 -25.70 -9.90
CA SER A 531 9.76 -25.03 -9.42
C SER A 531 10.86 -25.43 -10.40
N PRO A 532 11.55 -24.50 -11.06
CA PRO A 532 12.71 -24.86 -11.85
C PRO A 532 13.71 -25.41 -10.84
N VAL A 533 13.79 -26.74 -10.79
CA VAL A 533 14.90 -27.46 -10.21
C VAL A 533 16.12 -26.88 -10.91
N ILE A 534 16.91 -26.10 -10.17
CA ILE A 534 18.15 -25.50 -10.64
C ILE A 534 19.01 -26.62 -11.18
N GLN A 535 19.04 -26.76 -12.50
CA GLN A 535 19.98 -27.61 -13.20
C GLN A 535 21.33 -26.93 -13.10
N THR A 536 22.21 -27.55 -12.31
CA THR A 536 23.62 -27.17 -12.18
C THR A 536 24.31 -27.35 -13.53
N THR A 537 24.35 -26.27 -14.30
CA THR A 537 25.33 -26.09 -15.38
C THR A 537 26.29 -24.99 -14.97
N ASN A 538 27.49 -25.02 -15.53
CA ASN A 538 28.67 -24.23 -15.18
C ASN A 538 28.49 -22.74 -15.58
N HIS A 539 27.39 -22.11 -15.19
CA HIS A 539 27.03 -20.73 -15.50
C HIS A 539 27.71 -19.76 -14.54
N LYS A 540 28.13 -18.59 -15.06
CA LYS A 540 28.74 -17.53 -14.26
C LYS A 540 27.62 -16.73 -13.59
N PRO A 541 27.72 -16.34 -12.31
CA PRO A 541 26.57 -15.85 -11.58
C PRO A 541 26.14 -14.44 -12.04
N THR A 542 24.83 -14.28 -12.23
CA THR A 542 24.15 -13.01 -12.50
C THR A 542 23.70 -12.38 -11.19
N ILE A 543 24.11 -11.14 -10.92
CA ILE A 543 23.99 -10.49 -9.60
C ILE A 543 23.00 -9.32 -9.67
N LEU A 544 21.98 -9.35 -8.82
CA LEU A 544 21.13 -8.19 -8.53
C LEU A 544 21.66 -7.49 -7.29
N MET A 545 22.19 -6.28 -7.45
CA MET A 545 22.79 -5.50 -6.38
C MET A 545 21.95 -4.28 -6.05
N LEU A 546 21.52 -4.17 -4.78
CA LEU A 546 20.79 -3.01 -4.28
C LEU A 546 21.73 -2.09 -3.52
N SER A 547 21.75 -0.81 -3.91
CA SER A 547 22.52 0.23 -3.22
C SER A 547 21.80 1.57 -3.28
N TRP A 548 21.79 2.31 -2.18
CA TRP A 548 21.23 3.66 -2.18
C TRP A 548 22.21 4.72 -2.72
N GLU A 549 23.52 4.44 -2.73
CA GLU A 549 24.53 5.29 -3.39
C GLU A 549 25.18 4.57 -4.57
N TYR A 550 25.25 5.24 -5.70
CA TYR A 550 26.06 4.89 -6.87
C TYR A 550 26.32 6.17 -7.67
N PRO A 551 27.49 6.36 -8.30
CA PRO A 551 27.77 7.55 -9.11
C PRO A 551 26.63 7.88 -10.08
N PRO A 552 26.20 9.15 -10.26
CA PRO A 552 26.80 10.37 -9.72
C PRO A 552 26.32 10.75 -8.30
N HIS A 553 25.56 9.90 -7.61
CA HIS A 553 25.16 10.16 -6.23
C HIS A 553 26.28 9.75 -5.26
N PHE A 554 26.82 10.72 -4.51
CA PHE A 554 27.91 10.51 -3.56
C PHE A 554 27.58 11.19 -2.23
N VAL A 555 27.42 10.41 -1.16
CA VAL A 555 27.32 10.92 0.22
C VAL A 555 28.50 10.46 1.06
N GLY A 556 29.08 9.29 0.77
CA GLY A 556 30.28 8.80 1.42
C GLY A 556 31.07 7.79 0.58
N GLY A 557 31.89 6.99 1.27
CA GLY A 557 32.74 5.97 0.64
C GLY A 557 31.98 4.75 0.12
N LEU A 558 30.68 4.61 0.43
CA LEU A 558 29.85 3.51 -0.04
C LEU A 558 29.69 3.54 -1.55
N SER A 559 29.35 4.70 -2.12
CA SER A 559 29.22 4.90 -3.57
C SER A 559 30.47 4.41 -4.33
N GLN A 560 31.66 4.79 -3.84
CA GLN A 560 32.93 4.38 -4.43
C GLN A 560 33.19 2.88 -4.29
N ALA A 561 32.85 2.28 -3.14
CA ALA A 561 33.01 0.86 -2.91
C ALA A 561 32.13 0.02 -3.86
N VAL A 562 30.85 0.38 -4.01
CA VAL A 562 29.92 -0.30 -4.92
C VAL A 562 30.33 -0.10 -6.38
N TYR A 563 30.70 1.12 -6.77
CA TYR A 563 31.17 1.44 -8.11
C TYR A 563 32.37 0.59 -8.55
N HIS A 564 33.41 0.52 -7.73
CA HIS A 564 34.58 -0.28 -8.08
C HIS A 564 34.33 -1.78 -7.96
N LEU A 565 33.61 -2.26 -6.93
CA LEU A 565 33.31 -3.68 -6.78
C LEU A 565 32.57 -4.23 -8.01
N THR A 566 31.51 -3.54 -8.44
CA THR A 566 30.66 -3.97 -9.57
C THR A 566 31.45 -4.08 -10.88
N ARG A 567 32.26 -3.07 -11.21
CA ARG A 567 33.11 -3.09 -12.42
C ARG A 567 34.12 -4.24 -12.42
N HIS A 568 34.74 -4.51 -11.27
CA HIS A 568 35.71 -5.61 -11.18
C HIS A 568 35.04 -6.99 -11.12
N LEU A 569 33.82 -7.09 -10.59
CA LEU A 569 33.01 -8.32 -10.69
C LEU A 569 32.69 -8.68 -12.15
N VAL A 570 32.41 -7.67 -12.99
CA VAL A 570 32.24 -7.88 -14.44
C VAL A 570 33.52 -8.45 -15.07
N THR A 571 34.71 -7.98 -14.67
CA THR A 571 35.97 -8.56 -15.13
C THR A 571 36.21 -10.00 -14.65
N CYS A 572 35.65 -10.37 -13.49
CA CYS A 572 35.59 -11.76 -13.01
C CYS A 572 34.56 -12.62 -13.78
N GLY A 573 33.80 -12.02 -14.70
CA GLY A 573 32.83 -12.68 -15.56
C GLY A 573 31.41 -12.76 -14.96
N CYS A 574 31.13 -12.05 -13.87
CA CYS A 574 29.76 -11.92 -13.36
C CYS A 574 28.98 -10.93 -14.25
N GLU A 575 27.69 -11.21 -14.47
CA GLU A 575 26.76 -10.22 -14.99
C GLU A 575 26.20 -9.43 -13.81
N VAL A 576 26.24 -8.09 -13.85
CA VAL A 576 25.94 -7.27 -12.67
C VAL A 576 24.90 -6.20 -12.99
N HIS A 577 23.79 -6.26 -12.27
CA HIS A 577 22.70 -5.29 -12.31
C HIS A 577 22.66 -4.52 -11.00
N VAL A 578 22.85 -3.21 -11.04
CA VAL A 578 22.74 -2.33 -9.88
C VAL A 578 21.42 -1.58 -9.95
N VAL A 579 20.56 -1.72 -8.93
CA VAL A 579 19.36 -0.90 -8.78
C VAL A 579 19.62 0.12 -7.68
N THR A 580 19.48 1.41 -8.01
CA THR A 580 19.95 2.52 -7.15
C THR A 580 19.13 3.80 -7.28
N TYR A 581 19.30 4.75 -6.36
CA TYR A 581 18.59 6.03 -6.36
C TYR A 581 18.96 6.91 -7.56
N ARG A 582 17.98 7.63 -8.10
CA ARG A 582 18.14 8.57 -9.21
C ARG A 582 18.31 10.02 -8.71
N PRO A 583 19.52 10.61 -8.75
CA PRO A 583 19.69 12.04 -8.54
C PRO A 583 19.12 12.85 -9.72
N ALA A 584 18.82 14.14 -9.46
CA ALA A 584 18.37 15.07 -10.50
C ALA A 584 19.37 15.11 -11.67
N ASN A 585 18.86 15.12 -12.90
CA ASN A 585 19.64 15.15 -14.14
C ASN A 585 20.48 13.89 -14.49
N SER A 586 20.24 12.73 -13.88
CA SER A 586 20.84 11.46 -14.32
C SER A 586 19.92 10.62 -15.20
N SER A 587 20.48 9.75 -16.05
CA SER A 587 19.71 8.76 -16.81
C SER A 587 19.04 7.72 -15.90
N ALA A 588 17.85 7.26 -16.28
CA ALA A 588 17.13 6.17 -15.61
C ALA A 588 17.81 4.80 -15.82
N TYR A 589 18.57 4.64 -16.90
CA TYR A 589 19.35 3.45 -17.18
C TYR A 589 20.66 3.81 -17.89
N GLU A 590 21.73 3.11 -17.56
CA GLU A 590 22.96 3.12 -18.36
C GLU A 590 23.75 1.82 -18.18
N CYS A 591 24.63 1.52 -19.14
CA CYS A 591 25.60 0.44 -19.02
C CYS A 591 27.00 1.07 -18.90
N VAL A 592 27.62 0.97 -17.73
CA VAL A 592 28.94 1.56 -17.45
C VAL A 592 29.97 0.45 -17.36
N GLU A 593 30.80 0.32 -18.39
CA GLU A 593 31.86 -0.72 -18.46
C GLU A 593 31.34 -2.13 -18.17
N GLY A 594 30.16 -2.46 -18.72
CA GLY A 594 29.50 -3.76 -18.57
C GLY A 594 28.64 -3.92 -17.32
N VAL A 595 28.58 -2.91 -16.44
CA VAL A 595 27.63 -2.89 -15.31
C VAL A 595 26.31 -2.28 -15.77
N HIS A 596 25.19 -2.99 -15.59
CA HIS A 596 23.86 -2.48 -15.88
C HIS A 596 23.33 -1.68 -14.69
N VAL A 597 23.19 -0.36 -14.83
CA VAL A 597 22.77 0.55 -13.74
C VAL A 597 21.34 1.03 -14.00
N HIS A 598 20.44 0.66 -13.10
CA HIS A 598 19.01 1.00 -13.12
C HIS A 598 18.72 2.01 -12.01
N ARG A 599 18.35 3.23 -12.39
CA ARG A 599 18.11 4.33 -11.44
C ARG A 599 16.63 4.60 -11.24
N VAL A 600 16.21 4.61 -9.98
CA VAL A 600 14.81 4.77 -9.56
C VAL A 600 14.58 6.13 -8.92
N SER A 601 13.49 6.79 -9.31
CA SER A 601 13.04 8.01 -8.64
C SER A 601 12.19 7.62 -7.44
N THR A 602 12.32 8.36 -6.33
CA THR A 602 11.44 8.17 -5.17
C THR A 602 10.07 8.81 -5.42
N TYR A 603 9.02 8.18 -4.88
CA TYR A 603 7.64 8.70 -4.93
C TYR A 603 7.42 9.90 -4.00
N LEU A 604 8.31 10.06 -3.02
CA LEU A 604 8.35 11.18 -2.08
C LEU A 604 9.59 12.06 -2.33
N ASP A 605 9.42 13.36 -2.12
CA ASP A 605 10.50 14.35 -2.23
C ASP A 605 11.38 14.32 -0.98
N LYS A 606 12.69 14.15 -1.17
CA LYS A 606 13.69 14.02 -0.10
C LYS A 606 13.76 15.27 0.79
N ASP A 607 13.55 16.45 0.21
CA ASP A 607 13.73 17.71 0.92
C ASP A 607 12.48 18.14 1.71
N ASN A 608 11.32 17.52 1.44
CA ASN A 608 10.02 17.89 2.01
C ASN A 608 9.34 16.76 2.83
N THR A 609 10.02 15.64 3.06
CA THR A 609 9.46 14.48 3.79
C THR A 609 10.37 14.03 4.94
N LEU A 610 9.82 13.27 5.90
CA LEU A 610 10.63 12.70 6.97
C LEU A 610 11.61 11.69 6.37
N PHE A 611 12.84 11.64 6.90
CA PHE A 611 13.91 10.80 6.36
C PHE A 611 13.51 9.32 6.23
N PHE A 612 12.79 8.76 7.20
CA PHE A 612 12.33 7.37 7.13
C PHE A 612 11.26 7.14 6.06
N ASP A 613 10.37 8.11 5.82
CA ASP A 613 9.38 8.03 4.75
C ASP A 613 10.08 8.05 3.38
N TRP A 614 11.13 8.87 3.24
CA TRP A 614 11.97 8.88 2.04
C TRP A 614 12.72 7.54 1.85
N VAL A 615 13.30 6.98 2.93
CA VAL A 615 13.96 5.66 2.89
C VAL A 615 12.97 4.56 2.49
N PHE A 616 11.76 4.60 3.04
CA PHE A 616 10.70 3.66 2.68
C PHE A 616 10.31 3.81 1.21
N SER A 617 10.09 5.05 0.73
CA SER A 617 9.81 5.35 -0.68
C SER A 617 10.92 4.88 -1.62
N LEU A 618 12.18 5.02 -1.23
CA LEU A 618 13.31 4.45 -1.97
C LEU A 618 13.21 2.93 -2.07
N ASN A 619 12.92 2.23 -0.96
CA ASN A 619 12.81 0.77 -0.99
C ASN A 619 11.66 0.27 -1.87
N ILE A 620 10.52 0.97 -1.90
CA ILE A 620 9.44 0.66 -2.86
C ILE A 620 9.96 0.79 -4.30
N ALA A 621 10.59 1.93 -4.62
CA ALA A 621 11.09 2.16 -5.97
C ALA A 621 12.17 1.15 -6.40
N LEU A 622 13.06 0.75 -5.48
CA LEU A 622 14.05 -0.31 -5.71
C LEU A 622 13.37 -1.67 -5.97
N LEU A 623 12.39 -2.03 -5.14
CA LEU A 623 11.63 -3.27 -5.25
C LEU A 623 10.86 -3.34 -6.58
N ASP A 624 10.15 -2.28 -6.95
CA ASP A 624 9.40 -2.19 -8.21
C ASP A 624 10.32 -2.39 -9.41
N LYS A 625 11.47 -1.70 -9.42
CA LYS A 625 12.42 -1.84 -10.52
C LYS A 625 13.03 -3.23 -10.59
N SER A 626 13.34 -3.84 -9.45
CA SER A 626 13.83 -5.22 -9.41
C SER A 626 12.78 -6.22 -9.89
N ASN A 627 11.52 -6.08 -9.46
CA ASN A 627 10.40 -6.89 -9.95
C ASN A 627 10.18 -6.71 -11.45
N GLN A 628 10.26 -5.47 -11.95
CA GLN A 628 10.15 -5.16 -13.38
C GLN A 628 11.24 -5.90 -14.17
N LEU A 629 12.50 -5.85 -13.74
CA LEU A 629 13.58 -6.56 -14.42
C LEU A 629 13.31 -8.07 -14.46
N ILE A 630 12.81 -8.65 -13.37
CA ILE A 630 12.50 -10.08 -13.35
C ILE A 630 11.32 -10.41 -14.28
N ALA A 631 10.30 -9.55 -14.32
CA ALA A 631 9.16 -9.68 -15.24
C ALA A 631 9.57 -9.52 -16.71
N ASP A 632 10.56 -8.66 -17.00
CA ASP A 632 11.16 -8.46 -18.33
C ASP A 632 12.04 -9.66 -18.77
N GLY A 633 12.13 -10.71 -17.95
CA GLY A 633 12.84 -11.95 -18.26
C GLY A 633 14.26 -12.05 -17.72
N PHE A 634 14.73 -11.10 -16.90
CA PHE A 634 16.04 -11.20 -16.26
C PHE A 634 16.01 -12.20 -15.09
N SER A 635 16.95 -13.14 -15.07
CA SER A 635 17.15 -14.08 -13.96
C SER A 635 18.40 -13.72 -13.16
N PHE A 636 18.31 -13.78 -11.83
CA PHE A 636 19.43 -13.48 -10.94
C PHE A 636 19.77 -14.67 -10.07
N ASP A 637 21.07 -14.94 -9.91
CA ASP A 637 21.62 -16.02 -9.08
C ASP A 637 21.91 -15.56 -7.64
N ILE A 638 22.22 -14.28 -7.46
CA ILE A 638 22.54 -13.68 -6.16
C ILE A 638 21.84 -12.33 -6.01
N LEU A 639 21.28 -12.11 -4.82
CA LEU A 639 20.88 -10.78 -4.34
C LEU A 639 21.97 -10.22 -3.42
N HIS A 640 22.54 -9.05 -3.75
CA HIS A 640 23.55 -8.39 -2.92
C HIS A 640 23.08 -7.04 -2.40
N LEU A 641 22.88 -6.94 -1.08
CA LEU A 641 22.42 -5.74 -0.38
C LEU A 641 23.60 -4.94 0.19
N HIS A 642 23.58 -3.61 0.02
CA HIS A 642 24.55 -2.70 0.61
C HIS A 642 23.92 -1.81 1.70
N ASP A 643 24.23 -2.14 2.96
CA ASP A 643 23.72 -1.51 4.19
C ASP A 643 22.19 -1.62 4.41
N TRP A 644 21.74 -1.14 5.57
CA TRP A 644 20.34 -1.21 6.04
C TRP A 644 19.34 -0.38 5.21
N LEU A 645 19.82 0.61 4.45
CA LEU A 645 18.95 1.52 3.68
C LEU A 645 18.23 0.83 2.52
N VAL A 646 18.65 -0.38 2.13
CA VAL A 646 17.99 -1.21 1.12
C VAL A 646 17.40 -2.49 1.71
N ALA A 647 17.31 -2.57 3.04
CA ALA A 647 16.93 -3.80 3.73
C ALA A 647 15.51 -4.26 3.40
N PHE A 648 14.55 -3.34 3.29
CA PHE A 648 13.15 -3.68 3.01
C PHE A 648 12.99 -4.27 1.60
N ALA A 649 13.54 -3.60 0.58
CA ALA A 649 13.53 -4.12 -0.78
C ALA A 649 14.26 -5.46 -0.88
N GLY A 650 15.37 -5.60 -0.16
CA GLY A 650 16.14 -6.84 -0.12
C GLY A 650 15.42 -8.00 0.56
N GLU A 651 14.71 -7.73 1.66
CA GLU A 651 13.89 -8.72 2.36
C GLU A 651 12.76 -9.26 1.47
N GLU A 652 12.03 -8.36 0.82
CA GLU A 652 10.94 -8.72 -0.07
C GLU A 652 11.43 -9.53 -1.28
N LEU A 653 12.53 -9.11 -1.92
CA LEU A 653 13.10 -9.86 -3.05
C LEU A 653 13.63 -11.23 -2.63
N LYS A 654 14.30 -11.32 -1.46
CA LYS A 654 14.73 -12.60 -0.92
C LYS A 654 13.54 -13.51 -0.66
N PHE A 655 12.50 -13.00 0.00
CA PHE A 655 11.31 -13.79 0.35
C PHE A 655 10.55 -14.25 -0.91
N LYS A 656 10.36 -13.36 -1.87
CA LYS A 656 9.59 -13.63 -3.10
C LYS A 656 10.29 -14.59 -4.06
N TYR A 657 11.60 -14.43 -4.24
CA TYR A 657 12.36 -15.17 -5.26
C TYR A 657 13.35 -16.18 -4.69
N GLN A 658 13.46 -16.29 -3.37
CA GLN A 658 14.35 -17.22 -2.66
C GLN A 658 15.83 -17.09 -3.09
N PHE A 659 16.25 -15.88 -3.48
CA PHE A 659 17.62 -15.63 -3.90
C PHE A 659 18.62 -15.85 -2.75
N PRO A 660 19.73 -16.57 -2.99
CA PRO A 660 20.86 -16.52 -2.09
C PRO A 660 21.31 -15.06 -1.91
N THR A 661 21.24 -14.59 -0.68
CA THR A 661 21.36 -13.18 -0.34
C THR A 661 22.65 -12.91 0.41
N VAL A 662 23.44 -11.97 -0.11
CA VAL A 662 24.66 -11.47 0.52
C VAL A 662 24.42 -10.03 0.97
N THR A 663 24.76 -9.69 2.21
CA THR A 663 24.71 -8.30 2.67
C THR A 663 26.12 -7.82 3.01
N THR A 664 26.54 -6.68 2.44
CA THR A 664 27.75 -5.98 2.89
C THR A 664 27.37 -4.86 3.84
N MET A 665 27.86 -4.95 5.07
CA MET A 665 27.73 -3.91 6.09
C MET A 665 29.00 -3.04 6.07
N HIS A 666 28.89 -1.83 5.53
CA HIS A 666 30.00 -0.87 5.45
C HIS A 666 30.23 -0.16 6.78
N VAL A 667 29.16 0.21 7.49
CA VAL A 667 29.19 0.84 8.83
C VAL A 667 27.91 0.47 9.59
N LEU A 668 27.98 0.25 10.91
CA LEU A 668 26.79 0.18 11.77
C LEU A 668 26.43 1.58 12.29
N GLU A 669 25.16 1.95 12.27
CA GLU A 669 24.75 3.30 12.68
C GLU A 669 25.00 3.55 14.18
N CYS A 670 24.89 2.51 15.01
CA CYS A 670 25.26 2.55 16.43
C CYS A 670 26.76 2.82 16.69
N ILE A 671 27.61 2.72 15.65
CA ILE A 671 29.04 3.07 15.71
C ILE A 671 29.28 4.53 15.29
N LYS A 672 28.37 5.14 14.52
CA LYS A 672 28.43 6.57 14.14
C LYS A 672 28.04 7.46 15.34
N ASN A 673 26.89 7.23 15.96
CA ASN A 673 26.36 8.13 16.99
C ASN A 673 26.61 7.64 18.42
N ARG A 674 27.77 7.96 19.02
CA ARG A 674 28.00 7.74 20.47
C ARG A 674 27.36 8.82 21.37
N ALA A 675 26.84 9.90 20.80
CA ALA A 675 26.51 11.12 21.55
C ALA A 675 25.02 11.36 21.83
N THR A 676 24.10 10.58 21.25
CA THR A 676 22.64 10.78 21.43
C THR A 676 21.87 9.46 21.44
N ASP A 677 21.34 9.07 22.60
CA ASP A 677 20.29 8.05 22.75
C ASP A 677 18.97 8.61 22.16
N ASN A 678 18.86 8.63 20.84
CA ASN A 678 17.63 9.01 20.14
C ASN A 678 16.91 7.76 19.63
N GLU A 679 15.57 7.75 19.65
CA GLU A 679 14.71 6.66 19.17
C GLU A 679 15.05 6.23 17.72
N ILE A 680 15.50 7.16 16.88
CA ILE A 680 15.99 6.91 15.51
C ILE A 680 17.12 5.87 15.49
N ASN A 681 18.08 5.96 16.42
CA ASN A 681 19.21 5.03 16.47
C ASN A 681 18.76 3.61 16.87
N LYS A 682 17.69 3.48 17.67
CA LYS A 682 17.11 2.17 18.02
C LYS A 682 16.43 1.52 16.81
N VAL A 683 15.67 2.29 16.05
CA VAL A 683 15.04 1.82 14.81
C VAL A 683 16.09 1.36 13.81
N VAL A 684 17.13 2.16 13.55
CA VAL A 684 18.21 1.76 12.63
C VAL A 684 18.95 0.52 13.15
N HIS A 685 19.17 0.41 14.46
CA HIS A 685 19.79 -0.77 15.05
C HIS A 685 18.95 -2.05 14.84
N GLN A 686 17.62 -1.96 14.93
CA GLN A 686 16.72 -3.07 14.64
C GLN A 686 16.74 -3.46 13.16
N VAL A 687 16.83 -2.49 12.25
CA VAL A 687 16.95 -2.77 10.81
C VAL A 687 18.31 -3.37 10.47
N ASP A 688 19.40 -2.88 11.08
CA ASP A 688 20.74 -3.48 11.01
C ASP A 688 20.70 -4.96 11.45
N GLU A 689 20.07 -5.26 12.58
CA GLU A 689 19.89 -6.64 13.07
C GLU A 689 19.12 -7.48 12.04
N LYS A 690 17.98 -6.97 11.57
CA LYS A 690 17.11 -7.65 10.61
C LYS A 690 17.85 -8.02 9.33
N VAL A 691 18.54 -7.07 8.69
CA VAL A 691 19.24 -7.30 7.41
C VAL A 691 20.42 -8.25 7.56
N ILE A 692 21.10 -8.24 8.71
CA ILE A 692 22.19 -9.17 9.04
C ILE A 692 21.65 -10.59 9.20
N HIS A 693 20.51 -10.76 9.88
CA HIS A 693 19.91 -12.08 10.07
C HIS A 693 19.24 -12.63 8.81
N LEU A 694 18.71 -11.75 7.97
CA LEU A 694 18.14 -12.04 6.66
C LEU A 694 19.18 -12.64 5.70
N ALA A 695 20.39 -12.10 5.64
CA ALA A 695 21.40 -12.48 4.65
C ALA A 695 21.96 -13.89 4.87
N ASP A 696 22.05 -14.73 3.83
CA ASP A 696 22.69 -16.06 3.94
C ASP A 696 24.16 -15.93 4.30
N HIS A 697 24.80 -14.86 3.79
CA HIS A 697 26.16 -14.50 4.14
C HIS A 697 26.34 -13.00 4.31
N VAL A 698 27.07 -12.59 5.35
CA VAL A 698 27.37 -11.18 5.63
C VAL A 698 28.84 -10.90 5.37
N ILE A 699 29.11 -9.88 4.58
CA ILE A 699 30.42 -9.31 4.33
C ILE A 699 30.60 -8.09 5.23
N VAL A 700 31.76 -8.00 5.88
CA VAL A 700 32.20 -6.79 6.60
C VAL A 700 33.58 -6.36 6.11
N CYS A 701 33.84 -5.05 6.18
CA CYS A 701 35.08 -4.50 5.63
C CYS A 701 36.31 -4.63 6.55
N SER A 702 36.14 -5.00 7.83
CA SER A 702 37.24 -5.11 8.80
C SER A 702 37.00 -6.17 9.88
N ASP A 703 38.07 -6.70 10.46
CA ASP A 703 38.01 -7.60 11.62
C ASP A 703 37.40 -6.90 12.85
N TYR A 704 37.61 -5.59 12.97
CA TYR A 704 36.94 -4.75 13.96
C TYR A 704 35.41 -4.83 13.82
N MET A 705 34.88 -4.65 12.61
CA MET A 705 33.45 -4.76 12.33
C MET A 705 32.95 -6.19 12.55
N LYS A 706 33.71 -7.21 12.15
CA LYS A 706 33.38 -8.62 12.42
C LYS A 706 33.18 -8.88 13.91
N LYS A 707 34.12 -8.42 14.75
CA LYS A 707 34.05 -8.57 16.21
C LYS A 707 32.85 -7.82 16.80
N LYS A 708 32.54 -6.63 16.27
CA LYS A 708 31.39 -5.82 16.71
C LYS A 708 30.07 -6.47 16.38
N ILE A 709 29.83 -6.85 15.12
CA ILE A 709 28.61 -7.53 14.68
C ILE A 709 28.41 -8.84 15.44
N LYS A 710 29.47 -9.65 15.60
CA LYS A 710 29.39 -10.90 16.38
C LYS A 710 29.00 -10.66 17.84
N LYS A 711 29.48 -9.56 18.45
CA LYS A 711 29.15 -9.20 19.83
C LYS A 711 27.74 -8.66 19.98
N LEU A 712 27.26 -7.87 19.01
CA LEU A 712 25.97 -7.18 19.09
C LEU A 712 24.81 -8.09 18.69
N PHE A 713 24.96 -8.88 17.61
CA PHE A 713 23.86 -9.61 16.97
C PHE A 713 24.00 -11.14 17.03
N SER A 714 24.98 -11.67 17.77
CA SER A 714 25.15 -13.12 18.01
C SER A 714 25.20 -14.02 16.76
N ILE A 715 25.63 -13.50 15.61
CA ILE A 715 25.72 -14.25 14.35
C ILE A 715 26.89 -15.26 14.33
N SER A 716 26.67 -16.40 13.68
CA SER A 716 27.67 -17.45 13.52
C SER A 716 28.87 -16.99 12.68
N SER A 717 30.09 -17.43 13.06
CA SER A 717 31.30 -17.01 12.34
C SER A 717 31.43 -17.59 10.92
N HIS A 718 30.68 -18.64 10.60
CA HIS A 718 30.67 -19.24 9.26
C HIS A 718 29.82 -18.45 8.25
N ARG A 719 28.87 -17.63 8.71
CA ARG A 719 28.08 -16.69 7.90
C ARG A 719 28.75 -15.31 7.74
N LEU A 720 29.98 -15.14 8.25
CA LEU A 720 30.69 -13.86 8.24
C LEU A 720 32.05 -13.94 7.53
N SER A 721 32.19 -13.19 6.44
CA SER A 721 33.47 -12.96 5.76
C SER A 721 33.97 -11.53 5.96
N VAL A 722 35.29 -11.39 6.11
CA VAL A 722 35.94 -10.08 6.04
C VAL A 722 36.46 -9.91 4.63
N ILE A 723 35.82 -9.04 3.85
CA ILE A 723 36.28 -8.67 2.51
C ILE A 723 36.49 -7.15 2.56
N LYS A 724 37.75 -6.74 2.46
CA LYS A 724 38.18 -5.35 2.63
C LYS A 724 37.77 -4.51 1.41
N ASN A 725 37.58 -3.20 1.59
CA ASN A 725 37.42 -2.30 0.44
C ASN A 725 38.78 -2.04 -0.23
N GLY A 726 38.73 -1.71 -1.52
CA GLY A 726 39.91 -1.54 -2.35
C GLY A 726 40.29 -0.09 -2.59
N VAL A 727 41.43 0.09 -3.27
CA VAL A 727 41.91 1.38 -3.75
C VAL A 727 42.42 1.24 -5.18
N VAL A 728 42.16 2.27 -5.99
CA VAL A 728 42.75 2.40 -7.32
C VAL A 728 43.99 3.30 -7.22
N PRO A 729 45.18 2.82 -7.58
CA PRO A 729 46.37 3.67 -7.64
C PRO A 729 46.19 4.80 -8.67
N PRO A 730 46.65 6.03 -8.35
CA PRO A 730 46.54 7.14 -9.28
C PRO A 730 47.38 6.88 -10.55
N PRO A 731 46.90 7.32 -11.73
CA PRO A 731 47.70 7.25 -12.94
C PRO A 731 48.93 8.15 -12.85
N SER A 732 49.95 7.83 -13.64
CA SER A 732 51.12 8.70 -13.83
C SER A 732 50.69 10.00 -14.53
N LEU A 733 51.24 11.14 -14.11
CA LEU A 733 50.94 12.43 -14.72
C LEU A 733 51.75 12.64 -16.00
N SER A 734 51.11 13.20 -17.03
CA SER A 734 51.81 13.84 -18.15
C SER A 734 52.55 15.10 -17.68
N GLU A 735 53.57 15.54 -18.43
CA GLU A 735 54.31 16.77 -18.14
C GLU A 735 53.38 17.99 -18.03
N GLU A 736 52.38 18.10 -18.92
CA GLU A 736 51.38 19.17 -18.89
C GLU A 736 50.58 19.19 -17.58
N LYS A 737 50.13 18.02 -17.10
CA LYS A 737 49.40 17.93 -15.83
C LYS A 737 50.29 18.19 -14.61
N GLN A 738 51.60 17.93 -14.70
CA GLN A 738 52.54 18.31 -13.63
C GLN A 738 52.68 19.83 -13.50
N VAL A 739 52.73 20.56 -14.62
CA VAL A 739 52.73 22.03 -14.62
C VAL A 739 51.43 22.58 -14.04
N GLN A 740 50.28 22.02 -14.44
CA GLN A 740 48.97 22.39 -13.89
C GLN A 740 48.88 22.12 -12.38
N LEU A 741 49.44 21.00 -11.89
CA LEU A 741 49.50 20.68 -10.47
C LEU A 741 50.28 21.73 -9.69
N GLN A 742 51.44 22.16 -10.21
CA GLN A 742 52.26 23.19 -9.57
C GLN A 742 51.50 24.53 -9.49
N GLN A 743 50.87 24.96 -10.58
CA GLN A 743 50.04 26.17 -10.61
C GLN A 743 48.84 26.08 -9.65
N HIS A 744 48.19 24.91 -9.60
CA HIS A 744 47.03 24.71 -8.73
C HIS A 744 47.42 24.73 -7.24
N ARG A 745 48.64 24.27 -6.90
CA ARG A 745 49.19 24.32 -5.54
C ARG A 745 49.32 25.74 -5.02
N GLU A 746 49.73 26.67 -5.88
CA GLU A 746 49.94 28.08 -5.54
C GLU A 746 48.64 28.78 -5.08
N ASN A 747 47.47 28.24 -5.44
CA ASN A 747 46.17 28.74 -4.95
C ASN A 747 45.92 28.43 -3.46
N TYR A 748 46.59 27.42 -2.90
CA TYR A 748 46.34 26.95 -1.53
C TYR A 748 47.49 27.22 -0.57
N ALA A 749 48.74 27.09 -1.03
CA ALA A 749 49.91 27.17 -0.19
C ALA A 749 51.10 27.82 -0.91
N GLN A 750 51.90 28.59 -0.17
CA GLN A 750 53.16 29.13 -0.66
C GLN A 750 54.18 28.01 -0.93
N ALA A 751 55.22 28.30 -1.72
CA ALA A 751 56.20 27.31 -2.15
C ALA A 751 56.93 26.60 -0.99
N ASP A 752 57.11 27.29 0.15
CA ASP A 752 57.74 26.81 1.37
C ASP A 752 56.75 26.26 2.42
N GLU A 753 55.44 26.43 2.22
CA GLU A 753 54.41 25.89 3.11
C GLU A 753 54.21 24.38 2.90
N GLN A 754 54.01 23.62 3.98
CA GLN A 754 53.76 22.17 3.95
C GLN A 754 52.27 21.88 4.12
N ILE A 755 51.66 21.17 3.16
CA ILE A 755 50.23 20.91 3.11
C ILE A 755 49.87 19.66 3.94
N ILE A 756 49.08 19.87 4.99
CA ILE A 756 48.46 18.85 5.82
C ILE A 756 47.00 18.73 5.39
N LEU A 757 46.64 17.63 4.73
CA LEU A 757 45.34 17.41 4.13
C LEU A 757 44.47 16.49 4.98
N PHE A 758 43.22 16.91 5.16
CA PHE A 758 42.12 16.05 5.62
C PHE A 758 41.08 15.95 4.51
N VAL A 759 40.64 14.74 4.18
CA VAL A 759 39.54 14.48 3.24
C VAL A 759 38.46 13.67 3.95
N GLY A 760 37.24 14.19 4.01
CA GLY A 760 36.11 13.47 4.60
C GLY A 760 34.97 14.38 5.07
N ARG A 761 33.91 13.76 5.59
CA ARG A 761 32.74 14.49 6.11
C ARG A 761 33.12 15.35 7.33
N MET A 762 32.62 16.58 7.37
CA MET A 762 32.83 17.54 8.46
C MET A 762 31.81 17.29 9.58
N VAL A 763 32.05 16.22 10.33
CA VAL A 763 31.24 15.77 11.47
C VAL A 763 32.14 15.40 12.64
N GLN A 764 31.62 15.50 13.86
CA GLN A 764 32.36 15.29 15.09
C GLN A 764 33.15 13.97 15.12
N GLU A 765 32.59 12.87 14.60
CA GLU A 765 33.23 11.54 14.60
C GLU A 765 34.53 11.52 13.80
N LYS A 766 34.70 12.42 12.83
CA LYS A 766 35.91 12.50 12.00
C LYS A 766 37.05 13.29 12.66
N GLY A 767 36.80 13.89 13.82
CA GLY A 767 37.86 14.40 14.70
C GLY A 767 38.58 15.66 14.20
N VAL A 768 38.01 16.39 13.23
CA VAL A 768 38.62 17.62 12.68
C VAL A 768 38.90 18.68 13.77
N TYR A 769 38.03 18.75 14.78
CA TYR A 769 38.21 19.64 15.93
C TYR A 769 39.53 19.38 16.69
N LEU A 770 39.98 18.11 16.78
CA LEU A 770 41.27 17.76 17.40
C LEU A 770 42.45 18.34 16.61
N VAL A 771 42.32 18.40 15.28
CA VAL A 771 43.33 19.02 14.41
C VAL A 771 43.40 20.52 14.69
N LEU A 772 42.27 21.20 14.81
CA LEU A 772 42.23 22.63 15.08
C LEU A 772 42.82 22.95 16.47
N GLU A 773 42.51 22.14 17.48
CA GLU A 773 43.10 22.24 18.82
C GLU A 773 44.63 22.04 18.79
N ALA A 774 45.11 21.08 17.99
CA ALA A 774 46.54 20.83 17.80
C ALA A 774 47.25 21.92 16.97
N ALA A 775 46.54 22.52 16.01
CA ALA A 775 47.10 23.39 14.96
C ALA A 775 47.83 24.59 15.56
N SER A 776 47.29 25.22 16.61
CA SER A 776 47.96 26.36 17.27
C SER A 776 49.32 25.97 17.85
N SER A 777 49.45 24.75 18.39
CA SER A 777 50.72 24.27 18.93
C SER A 777 51.71 23.92 17.81
N ILE A 778 51.23 23.25 16.76
CA ILE A 778 52.02 22.87 15.59
C ILE A 778 52.53 24.11 14.85
N LEU A 779 51.71 25.15 14.68
CA LEU A 779 52.10 26.38 14.00
C LEU A 779 53.18 27.18 14.75
N ARG A 780 53.34 26.96 16.07
CA ARG A 780 54.44 27.56 16.83
C ARG A 780 55.79 26.91 16.54
N THR A 781 55.82 25.60 16.28
CA THR A 781 57.05 24.87 15.95
C THR A 781 57.30 24.79 14.44
N HIS A 782 56.23 24.76 13.64
CA HIS A 782 56.22 24.68 12.18
C HIS A 782 55.32 25.77 11.60
N PRO A 783 55.78 27.04 11.55
CA PRO A 783 54.98 28.15 11.03
C PRO A 783 54.61 28.00 9.55
N GLN A 784 55.31 27.13 8.83
CA GLN A 784 55.06 26.80 7.42
C GLN A 784 53.98 25.72 7.22
N ALA A 785 53.43 25.12 8.28
CA ALA A 785 52.34 24.16 8.11
C ALA A 785 51.06 24.84 7.61
N LYS A 786 50.38 24.21 6.66
CA LYS A 786 49.11 24.65 6.08
C LYS A 786 48.10 23.51 6.14
N PHE A 787 46.97 23.72 6.80
CA PHE A 787 45.92 22.73 6.95
C PHE A 787 44.82 22.95 5.90
N LEU A 788 44.56 21.92 5.09
CA LEU A 788 43.48 21.90 4.11
C LEU A 788 42.44 20.86 4.53
N PHE A 789 41.18 21.29 4.66
CA PHE A 789 40.05 20.46 5.05
C PHE A 789 39.08 20.37 3.87
N ALA A 790 39.04 19.21 3.22
CA ALA A 790 38.18 18.93 2.08
C ALA A 790 36.97 18.07 2.48
N GLY A 791 35.77 18.59 2.23
CA GLY A 791 34.49 17.96 2.50
C GLY A 791 33.47 18.88 3.14
N THR A 792 32.23 18.39 3.21
CA THR A 792 31.07 19.07 3.83
C THR A 792 30.51 18.25 4.99
N GLY A 793 29.67 18.87 5.82
CA GLY A 793 29.02 18.20 6.94
C GLY A 793 28.44 19.19 7.94
N ALA A 794 27.62 18.69 8.86
CA ALA A 794 26.86 19.51 9.81
C ALA A 794 27.74 20.39 10.71
N ASP A 795 28.99 20.00 10.99
CA ASP A 795 29.90 20.75 11.85
C ASP A 795 30.79 21.74 11.08
N LEU A 796 30.68 21.87 9.75
CA LEU A 796 31.58 22.71 8.95
C LEU A 796 31.66 24.16 9.45
N GLU A 797 30.52 24.81 9.68
CA GLU A 797 30.50 26.20 10.14
C GLU A 797 31.02 26.36 11.57
N LYS A 798 30.76 25.37 12.44
CA LYS A 798 31.30 25.32 13.80
C LYS A 798 32.82 25.21 13.79
N LEU A 799 33.38 24.38 12.91
CA LEU A 799 34.82 24.20 12.73
C LEU A 799 35.48 25.46 12.14
N ARG A 800 34.83 26.13 11.17
CA ARG A 800 35.27 27.44 10.66
C ARG A 800 35.31 28.48 11.76
N GLN A 801 34.29 28.53 12.62
CA GLN A 801 34.27 29.46 13.75
C GLN A 801 35.37 29.13 14.78
N GLN A 802 35.63 27.86 15.04
CA GLN A 802 36.74 27.44 15.92
C GLN A 802 38.09 27.91 15.36
N ALA A 803 38.33 27.77 14.06
CA ALA A 803 39.56 28.27 13.42
C ALA A 803 39.73 29.79 13.56
N ARG A 804 38.64 30.57 13.43
CA ARG A 804 38.65 32.03 13.67
C ARG A 804 38.95 32.36 15.14
N ASN A 805 38.31 31.66 16.08
CA ASN A 805 38.54 31.88 17.51
C ASN A 805 40.00 31.61 17.92
N LEU A 806 40.66 30.69 17.21
CA LEU A 806 42.08 30.38 17.39
C LEU A 806 43.03 31.28 16.59
N ASN A 807 42.50 32.21 15.76
CA ASN A 807 43.25 33.09 14.85
C ASN A 807 44.15 32.33 13.86
N ILE A 808 43.69 31.17 13.38
CA ILE A 808 44.42 30.32 12.42
C ILE A 808 43.71 30.21 11.07
N GLU A 809 42.71 31.05 10.78
CA GLU A 809 41.89 30.98 9.56
C GLU A 809 42.70 31.13 8.26
N LYS A 810 43.85 31.82 8.30
CA LYS A 810 44.78 31.91 7.16
C LYS A 810 45.59 30.64 6.94
N LYS A 811 45.72 29.80 7.97
CA LYS A 811 46.49 28.54 7.97
C LYS A 811 45.60 27.30 7.93
N ALA A 812 44.31 27.41 8.26
CA ALA A 812 43.31 26.35 8.25
C ALA A 812 42.18 26.65 7.25
N VAL A 813 42.31 26.11 6.04
CA VAL A 813 41.41 26.40 4.92
C VAL A 813 40.39 25.27 4.74
N PHE A 814 39.11 25.65 4.68
CA PHE A 814 37.99 24.72 4.48
C PHE A 814 37.44 24.84 3.07
N LEU A 815 37.70 23.83 2.24
CA LEU A 815 37.41 23.84 0.80
C LEU A 815 35.93 23.57 0.48
N GLY A 816 35.20 22.91 1.39
CA GLY A 816 33.83 22.49 1.13
C GLY A 816 33.77 21.24 0.26
N PHE A 817 32.73 21.12 -0.57
CA PHE A 817 32.57 19.98 -1.47
C PHE A 817 33.63 20.05 -2.57
N ILE A 818 34.26 18.91 -2.86
CA ILE A 818 35.28 18.78 -3.90
C ILE A 818 34.91 17.67 -4.88
N THR A 819 35.28 17.86 -6.14
CA THR A 819 35.16 16.87 -7.21
C THR A 819 36.24 15.78 -7.10
N GLU A 820 36.08 14.66 -7.81
CA GLU A 820 37.10 13.61 -7.86
C GLU A 820 38.43 14.10 -8.48
N GLU A 821 38.37 15.03 -9.44
CA GLU A 821 39.57 15.63 -10.03
C GLU A 821 40.30 16.54 -9.03
N GLU A 822 39.56 17.38 -8.30
CA GLU A 822 40.13 18.17 -7.20
C GLU A 822 40.70 17.27 -6.08
N LYS A 823 40.04 16.14 -5.78
CA LYS A 823 40.52 15.16 -4.81
C LYS A 823 41.86 14.54 -5.23
N ASP A 824 42.00 14.12 -6.49
CA ASP A 824 43.27 13.62 -7.06
C ASP A 824 44.38 14.67 -6.93
N MET A 825 44.08 15.92 -7.30
CA MET A 825 45.04 17.02 -7.20
C MET A 825 45.46 17.30 -5.74
N LEU A 826 44.50 17.36 -4.82
CA LEU A 826 44.77 17.61 -3.40
C LEU A 826 45.65 16.52 -2.79
N TYR A 827 45.34 15.24 -3.04
CA TYR A 827 46.20 14.15 -2.56
C TYR A 827 47.62 14.27 -3.13
N ARG A 828 47.79 14.59 -4.42
CA ARG A 828 49.11 14.77 -5.03
C ARG A 828 49.90 15.93 -4.45
N MET A 829 49.25 17.02 -4.07
CA MET A 829 49.90 18.19 -3.48
C MET A 829 50.19 18.05 -1.99
N ALA A 830 49.48 17.17 -1.29
CA ALA A 830 49.64 16.99 0.15
C ALA A 830 51.04 16.48 0.53
N ASP A 831 51.59 17.01 1.61
CA ASP A 831 52.81 16.53 2.26
C ASP A 831 52.51 15.51 3.36
N LEU A 832 51.32 15.60 3.96
CA LEU A 832 50.81 14.71 4.99
C LEU A 832 49.29 14.61 4.88
N CYS A 833 48.72 13.41 4.95
CA CYS A 833 47.28 13.19 5.09
C CYS A 833 46.94 12.76 6.52
N ILE A 834 45.91 13.37 7.13
CA ILE A 834 45.51 13.12 8.52
C ILE A 834 44.05 12.67 8.62
N PHE A 835 43.81 11.66 9.46
CA PHE A 835 42.49 11.06 9.70
C PHE A 835 42.28 10.77 11.20
N PRO A 836 42.03 11.79 12.02
CA PRO A 836 41.93 11.66 13.48
C PRO A 836 40.56 11.15 13.95
N SER A 837 39.87 10.34 13.14
CA SER A 837 38.51 9.84 13.44
C SER A 837 38.43 9.18 14.82
N LEU A 838 37.37 9.45 15.57
CA LEU A 838 37.06 8.80 16.84
C LEU A 838 36.59 7.36 16.61
N THR A 839 35.79 7.18 15.57
CA THR A 839 35.28 5.88 15.11
C THR A 839 35.45 5.78 13.59
N GLU A 840 35.89 4.61 13.13
CA GLU A 840 36.03 4.33 11.70
C GLU A 840 35.71 2.85 11.46
N ALA A 841 34.92 2.52 10.44
CA ALA A 841 34.65 1.12 10.13
C ALA A 841 35.83 0.51 9.36
N PHE A 842 36.19 1.12 8.23
CA PHE A 842 37.30 0.70 7.38
C PHE A 842 38.30 1.82 7.09
N GLY A 843 37.83 2.97 6.59
CA GLY A 843 38.67 4.15 6.33
C GLY A 843 39.30 4.20 4.94
N ILE A 844 38.49 4.19 3.87
CA ILE A 844 38.95 4.22 2.47
C ILE A 844 39.87 5.41 2.18
N VAL A 845 39.58 6.59 2.74
CA VAL A 845 40.41 7.80 2.55
C VAL A 845 41.87 7.64 2.98
N ALA A 846 42.14 6.78 3.97
CA ALA A 846 43.51 6.47 4.36
C ALA A 846 44.21 5.58 3.32
N LEU A 847 43.48 4.60 2.74
CA LEU A 847 44.00 3.79 1.63
C LEU A 847 44.28 4.65 0.39
N GLU A 848 43.37 5.57 0.06
CA GLU A 848 43.58 6.54 -1.02
C GLU A 848 44.88 7.31 -0.78
N ALA A 849 45.05 7.97 0.37
CA ALA A 849 46.27 8.71 0.70
C ALA A 849 47.55 7.85 0.57
N MET A 850 47.50 6.60 1.05
CA MET A 850 48.61 5.65 0.92
C MET A 850 48.89 5.28 -0.55
N ALA A 851 47.87 5.19 -1.40
CA ALA A 851 48.01 4.95 -2.83
C ALA A 851 48.63 6.16 -3.58
N TYR A 852 48.50 7.38 -3.05
CA TYR A 852 49.24 8.56 -3.52
C TYR A 852 50.65 8.67 -2.93
N GLN A 853 51.16 7.62 -2.26
CA GLN A 853 52.48 7.58 -1.62
C GLN A 853 52.64 8.65 -0.53
N LYS A 854 51.53 9.08 0.09
CA LYS A 854 51.57 10.15 1.10
C LYS A 854 51.80 9.58 2.49
N PRO A 855 52.60 10.26 3.33
CA PRO A 855 52.59 10.00 4.76
C PRO A 855 51.15 10.12 5.26
N THR A 856 50.65 9.06 5.90
CA THR A 856 49.27 8.99 6.38
C THR A 856 49.27 8.78 7.89
N LEU A 857 48.65 9.70 8.63
CA LEU A 857 48.46 9.62 10.07
C LEU A 857 46.98 9.38 10.38
N ALA A 858 46.68 8.31 11.12
CA ALA A 858 45.32 7.96 11.48
C ALA A 858 45.18 7.60 12.98
N SER A 859 43.97 7.74 13.50
CA SER A 859 43.65 7.31 14.87
C SER A 859 43.76 5.79 15.06
N LYS A 860 44.18 5.36 16.25
CA LYS A 860 44.15 3.95 16.69
C LYS A 860 42.70 3.50 16.95
N THR A 861 41.91 3.37 15.90
CA THR A 861 40.51 2.94 15.92
C THR A 861 40.16 2.19 14.64
N GLY A 862 39.19 1.28 14.70
CA GLY A 862 38.58 0.74 13.49
C GLY A 862 39.51 0.00 12.53
N GLY A 863 39.16 0.06 11.24
CA GLY A 863 39.94 -0.51 10.14
C GLY A 863 41.30 0.14 9.88
N PHE A 864 41.60 1.31 10.48
CA PHE A 864 42.93 1.93 10.37
C PHE A 864 44.02 1.04 10.97
N ILE A 865 43.74 0.38 12.10
CA ILE A 865 44.70 -0.50 12.79
C ILE A 865 45.06 -1.73 11.94
N GLU A 866 44.13 -2.15 11.07
CA GLU A 866 44.30 -3.31 10.19
C GLU A 866 45.07 -2.98 8.91
N THR A 867 45.16 -1.69 8.57
CA THR A 867 45.71 -1.19 7.30
C THR A 867 47.05 -0.48 7.49
N ILE A 868 47.23 0.23 8.59
CA ILE A 868 48.42 1.05 8.85
C ILE A 868 49.27 0.40 9.94
N GLN A 869 50.52 0.11 9.58
CA GLN A 869 51.56 -0.32 10.51
C GLN A 869 52.38 0.91 10.93
N HIS A 870 52.26 1.30 12.20
CA HIS A 870 52.91 2.50 12.76
C HIS A 870 54.42 2.53 12.43
N ARG A 871 54.88 3.65 11.84
CA ARG A 871 56.25 3.92 11.37
C ARG A 871 56.78 2.95 10.30
N LYS A 872 55.91 2.16 9.66
CA LYS A 872 56.26 1.28 8.53
C LYS A 872 55.47 1.60 7.28
N THR A 873 54.15 1.67 7.38
CA THR A 873 53.26 2.01 6.25
C THR A 873 52.42 3.25 6.53
N GLY A 874 52.63 3.90 7.67
CA GLY A 874 51.98 5.15 8.06
C GLY A 874 52.17 5.39 9.55
N PHE A 875 51.39 6.30 10.12
CA PHE A 875 51.46 6.70 11.51
C PHE A 875 50.11 6.45 12.19
N ILE A 876 50.19 6.09 13.47
CA ILE A 876 49.04 5.78 14.31
C ILE A 876 49.13 6.64 15.56
N MET A 877 48.11 7.47 15.80
CA MET A 877 47.97 8.26 17.02
C MET A 877 47.03 7.58 18.03
N LYS A 878 47.17 7.94 19.31
CA LYS A 878 46.20 7.54 20.33
C LYS A 878 44.84 8.20 20.04
N ASN A 879 43.78 7.39 20.01
CA ASN A 879 42.43 7.87 19.71
C ASN A 879 42.00 9.00 20.66
N GLY A 880 41.54 10.12 20.11
CA GLY A 880 41.06 11.29 20.86
C GLY A 880 42.14 12.13 21.58
N SER A 881 43.44 11.89 21.36
CA SER A 881 44.52 12.64 22.04
C SER A 881 45.14 13.68 21.13
N VAL A 882 45.01 14.95 21.53
CA VAL A 882 45.65 16.10 20.86
C VAL A 882 47.17 16.03 21.00
N GLU A 883 47.69 15.57 22.13
CA GLU A 883 49.13 15.44 22.38
C GLU A 883 49.76 14.43 21.42
N SER A 884 49.15 13.25 21.28
CA SER A 884 49.62 12.22 20.35
C SER A 884 49.54 12.68 18.89
N LEU A 885 48.54 13.51 18.54
CA LEU A 885 48.44 14.13 17.21
C LEU A 885 49.62 15.08 16.97
N ILE A 886 49.90 15.99 17.92
CA ILE A 886 51.01 16.94 17.83
C ILE A 886 52.36 16.20 17.71
N GLU A 887 52.60 15.20 18.56
CA GLU A 887 53.84 14.41 18.54
C GLU A 887 54.10 13.75 17.17
N ASN A 888 53.07 13.15 16.58
CA ASN A 888 53.22 12.49 15.28
C ASN A 888 53.37 13.51 14.15
N ILE A 889 52.62 14.62 14.15
CA ILE A 889 52.75 15.65 13.12
C ILE A 889 54.15 16.28 13.16
N ASN A 890 54.64 16.68 14.35
CA ASN A 890 55.98 17.23 14.50
C ASN A 890 57.04 16.25 13.98
N PHE A 891 56.96 14.97 14.38
CA PHE A 891 57.88 13.95 13.86
C PHE A 891 57.88 13.87 12.33
N ILE A 892 56.70 13.90 11.71
CA ILE A 892 56.54 13.79 10.26
C ILE A 892 57.16 14.99 9.54
N LEU A 893 56.92 16.21 10.06
CA LEU A 893 57.43 17.46 9.51
C LEU A 893 58.93 17.62 9.74
N ASP A 894 59.46 17.16 10.87
CA ASP A 894 60.89 17.15 11.21
C ASP A 894 61.71 16.16 10.37
N HIS A 895 61.07 15.08 9.88
CA HIS A 895 61.75 13.97 9.17
C HIS A 895 61.15 13.70 7.78
N PRO A 896 61.11 14.68 6.86
CA PRO A 896 60.37 14.57 5.60
C PRO A 896 60.82 13.40 4.72
N GLU A 897 62.12 13.12 4.65
CA GLU A 897 62.67 12.01 3.86
C GLU A 897 62.29 10.64 4.43
N THR A 898 62.25 10.52 5.76
CA THR A 898 61.78 9.30 6.42
C THR A 898 60.29 9.10 6.19
N SER A 899 59.52 10.17 6.32
CA SER A 899 58.07 10.19 6.08
C SER A 899 57.72 9.82 4.65
N LYS A 900 58.42 10.36 3.64
CA LYS A 900 58.27 9.99 2.22
C LYS A 900 58.54 8.51 2.00
N LYS A 901 59.62 7.97 2.58
CA LYS A 901 59.94 6.53 2.49
C LYS A 901 58.83 5.66 3.07
N ILE A 902 58.24 6.06 4.20
CA ILE A 902 57.08 5.38 4.79
C ILE A 902 55.86 5.46 3.84
N GLY A 903 55.62 6.60 3.20
CA GLY A 903 54.59 6.76 2.17
C GLY A 903 54.79 5.84 0.96
N MET A 904 56.01 5.68 0.48
CA MET A 904 56.35 4.72 -0.58
C MET A 904 56.12 3.27 -0.14
N GLN A 905 56.48 2.92 1.10
CA GLN A 905 56.19 1.60 1.68
C GLN A 905 54.69 1.37 1.82
N ALA A 906 53.92 2.40 2.15
CA ALA A 906 52.47 2.39 2.19
C ALA A 906 51.88 2.05 0.82
N TYR A 907 52.37 2.69 -0.25
CA TYR A 907 51.98 2.41 -1.63
C TYR A 907 52.20 0.95 -2.02
N THR A 908 53.40 0.40 -1.77
CA THR A 908 53.68 -1.02 -2.02
C THR A 908 52.77 -1.94 -1.21
N HIS A 909 52.43 -1.55 0.02
CA HIS A 909 51.52 -2.32 0.87
C HIS A 909 50.07 -2.33 0.32
N VAL A 910 49.54 -1.17 -0.08
CA VAL A 910 48.13 -1.07 -0.52
C VAL A 910 47.92 -1.65 -1.92
N THR A 911 48.82 -1.39 -2.85
CA THR A 911 48.77 -1.95 -4.22
C THR A 911 48.78 -3.48 -4.22
N LYS A 912 49.53 -4.08 -3.28
CA LYS A 912 49.63 -5.54 -3.17
C LYS A 912 48.40 -6.19 -2.52
N ASN A 913 47.81 -5.55 -1.51
CA ASN A 913 46.84 -6.22 -0.63
C ASN A 913 45.40 -5.66 -0.74
N TYR A 914 45.22 -4.51 -1.39
CA TYR A 914 43.95 -3.77 -1.43
C TYR A 914 43.55 -3.38 -2.86
N GLY A 915 44.05 -4.09 -3.87
CA GLY A 915 43.60 -3.92 -5.25
C GLY A 915 42.19 -4.48 -5.47
N TRP A 916 41.37 -3.77 -6.24
CA TRP A 916 39.98 -4.16 -6.49
C TRP A 916 39.82 -5.49 -7.22
N ASP A 917 40.76 -5.88 -8.09
CA ASP A 917 40.77 -7.21 -8.72
C ASP A 917 40.72 -8.34 -7.68
N HIS A 918 41.56 -8.24 -6.65
CA HIS A 918 41.64 -9.25 -5.59
C HIS A 918 40.37 -9.29 -4.75
N ILE A 919 39.77 -8.13 -4.49
CA ILE A 919 38.56 -8.00 -3.68
C ILE A 919 37.33 -8.53 -4.44
N ALA A 920 37.24 -8.23 -5.73
CA ALA A 920 36.21 -8.79 -6.59
C ALA A 920 36.36 -10.30 -6.74
N GLU A 921 37.60 -10.82 -6.84
CA GLU A 921 37.84 -12.26 -6.88
C GLU A 921 37.39 -12.96 -5.59
N GLN A 922 37.65 -12.37 -4.41
CA GLN A 922 37.16 -12.89 -3.13
C GLN A 922 35.63 -12.89 -3.05
N THR A 923 34.99 -11.80 -3.49
CA THR A 923 33.53 -11.66 -3.52
C THR A 923 32.90 -12.64 -4.51
N SER A 924 33.46 -12.78 -5.70
CA SER A 924 33.02 -13.73 -6.72
C SER A 924 33.15 -15.17 -6.23
N LYS A 925 34.26 -15.54 -5.56
CA LYS A 925 34.41 -16.87 -4.92
C LYS A 925 33.33 -17.14 -3.88
N LEU A 926 32.89 -16.12 -3.15
CA LEU A 926 31.77 -16.25 -2.21
C LEU A 926 30.46 -16.49 -2.94
N TYR A 927 30.15 -15.75 -4.00
CA TYR A 927 28.95 -15.99 -4.81
C TYR A 927 28.91 -17.42 -5.36
N HIS A 928 30.01 -17.89 -5.97
CA HIS A 928 30.13 -19.27 -6.46
C HIS A 928 30.00 -20.33 -5.37
N LYS A 929 30.23 -19.99 -4.10
CA LYS A 929 30.00 -20.91 -2.98
C LYS A 929 28.52 -20.99 -2.61
N LEU A 930 27.77 -19.91 -2.81
CA LEU A 930 26.35 -19.81 -2.47
C LEU A 930 25.43 -20.30 -3.60
N THR A 931 25.93 -20.36 -4.84
CA THR A 931 25.18 -20.85 -6.02
C THR A 931 25.46 -22.32 -6.35
N LYS A 932 26.20 -23.04 -5.50
CA LYS A 932 26.45 -24.49 -5.59
C LYS A 932 25.59 -25.23 -4.58
#